data_AF-A0A1S8GP85-F1
#
_entry.id   AF-A0A1S8GP85-F1
#
_cell.length_a   1.000
_cell.length_b   1.000
_cell.length_c   1.000
_cell.angle_alpha   90.00
_cell.angle_beta   90.00
_cell.angle_gamma   90.00
#
_symmetry.space_group_name_H-M   'P 1'
#
loop_
_entity.id
_entity.type
_entity.pdbx_description
1 polymer ?
#
loop_
_entity_poly.entity_id
_entity_poly.type
_entity_poly.pdbx_seq_one_letter_code
_entity_poly.pdbx_strand_id
1 'polypeptide(L)'
;MRRSPDRTNRPSSPPRPHSPATLWLRLFIGGAAAALFIVASCWADREFACFQAYGVTGFFLLMTGACLAGITGLTLSIGFGDSQKLQHLAIRYRSLHGWIGILTGSMLSMSFLAGTLTLFAAPLQQWSQPSLPAHSAIPLTDIPTVLDKLLGPTPDTMSSPSSGLHYRLTLKTPDTANLSFPMGPDLPLSLPAPHILVSQSDTQDTSLYQLTPSPVPAFIGGLHRRLGLPLPENQAMPFVGVVCFLYGLALFSGVILLLPGMWRTLMTVRLQGHARRLWLDLHSLLGLCSLPFHLIIALTTALFAFSPLLHSFSAGAKPHVTPHRTAETTPISSLLPPDRALMYLHGLAPEFHPLMLDYVLSPHAIDSHAERLALHAPLYSANGDQSLPPTEQPYLLAEGTDPHNPLIGRDRGAVLLDPKTGELIDSQNLPSQQTLARRILTWCLALHFGSFGGEFVRWLYVALGLCGVGFFHTANQLWLNTHRRKIPGRTTPVDTPATFWLGRLSEGTLLGCLLGLCSIMAISPLMTDLAPITHLSSITPPDMEHTYRLINLSYYGIMALTLTIYCLLPKHICRGTVLALAALCLSGAVTIVALRHTALQSPLSAELTIAFSVASLILWVGALHTFRLWRRNSPVGR
;
A
#
# COMPACT_ATOMS: atom_id res chain seq x y z
N MET A 1 -16.35 49.12 50.97
CA MET A 1 -14.90 49.13 51.30
C MET A 1 -14.60 48.04 52.33
N ARG A 2 -13.96 46.93 51.91
CA ARG A 2 -13.19 46.03 52.78
C ARG A 2 -12.07 45.45 51.89
N ARG A 3 -10.84 45.89 52.13
CA ARG A 3 -9.63 45.38 51.46
C ARG A 3 -9.29 44.01 52.07
N SER A 4 -9.02 43.00 51.24
CA SER A 4 -8.27 41.82 51.66
C SER A 4 -6.79 41.98 51.23
N PRO A 5 -5.83 41.51 52.05
CA PRO A 5 -4.41 41.75 51.82
C PRO A 5 -3.78 40.70 50.90
N ASP A 6 -2.83 41.18 50.10
CA ASP A 6 -1.60 40.55 49.64
C ASP A 6 -1.53 39.01 49.56
N ARG A 7 -1.57 38.49 48.32
CA ARG A 7 -1.00 37.18 47.99
C ARG A 7 0.49 37.38 47.73
N THR A 8 1.26 37.10 48.75
CA THR A 8 2.73 37.12 48.75
C THR A 8 3.32 36.26 47.64
N ASN A 9 4.31 36.86 46.95
CA ASN A 9 5.26 36.23 46.06
C ASN A 9 5.87 34.95 46.69
N ARG A 10 5.64 33.78 46.07
CA ARG A 10 6.56 32.65 46.21
C ARG A 10 7.62 32.77 45.11
N PRO A 11 8.92 32.84 45.42
CA PRO A 11 9.94 32.68 44.39
C PRO A 11 9.88 31.24 43.89
N SER A 12 9.57 31.05 42.61
CA SER A 12 9.74 29.76 41.93
C SER A 12 11.25 29.50 41.81
N SER A 13 11.80 28.72 42.74
CA SER A 13 13.16 28.17 42.57
C SER A 13 13.22 27.43 41.23
N PRO A 14 14.19 27.71 40.35
CA PRO A 14 14.34 26.97 39.10
C PRO A 14 14.57 25.48 39.41
N PRO A 15 14.07 24.55 38.58
CA PRO A 15 14.32 23.14 38.78
C PRO A 15 15.84 22.90 38.78
N ARG A 16 16.35 22.19 39.80
CA ARG A 16 17.77 21.84 39.87
C ARG A 16 18.17 21.10 38.59
N PRO A 17 19.27 21.49 37.91
CA PRO A 17 19.77 20.75 36.77
C PRO A 17 20.09 19.31 37.21
N HIS A 18 19.68 18.33 36.41
CA HIS A 18 20.06 16.94 36.65
C HIS A 18 21.58 16.83 36.65
N SER A 19 22.15 16.05 37.56
CA SER A 19 23.60 15.84 37.58
C SER A 19 24.03 15.20 36.24
N PRO A 20 25.14 15.64 35.63
CA PRO A 20 25.65 15.02 34.41
C PRO A 20 25.78 13.49 34.54
N ALA A 21 26.09 13.00 35.75
CA ALA A 21 26.12 11.57 36.07
C ALA A 21 24.77 10.83 35.84
N THR A 22 23.62 11.45 36.14
CA THR A 22 22.32 10.83 35.87
C THR A 22 21.95 10.84 34.39
N LEU A 23 22.46 11.80 33.62
CA LEU A 23 22.32 11.83 32.16
C LEU A 23 23.17 10.73 31.52
N TRP A 24 24.44 10.62 31.91
CA TRP A 24 25.37 9.59 31.42
C TRP A 24 24.91 8.17 31.74
N LEU A 25 24.42 7.94 32.96
CA LEU A 25 23.86 6.64 33.34
C LEU A 25 22.63 6.27 32.48
N ARG A 26 21.80 7.24 32.13
CA ARG A 26 20.61 7.03 31.29
C ARG A 26 20.95 6.80 29.83
N LEU A 27 21.93 7.51 29.29
CA LEU A 27 22.47 7.28 27.95
C LEU A 27 23.11 5.88 27.87
N PHE A 28 23.83 5.46 28.92
CA PHE A 28 24.41 4.14 29.01
C PHE A 28 23.35 3.04 29.03
N ILE A 29 22.29 3.19 29.83
CA ILE A 29 21.18 2.21 29.88
C ILE A 29 20.44 2.14 28.54
N GLY A 30 20.15 3.28 27.90
CA GLY A 30 19.52 3.32 26.58
C GLY A 30 20.39 2.70 25.49
N GLY A 31 21.70 2.99 25.52
CA GLY A 31 22.68 2.39 24.62
C GLY A 31 22.85 0.88 24.83
N ALA A 32 22.87 0.43 26.09
CA ALA A 32 22.95 -0.99 26.45
C ALA A 32 21.68 -1.75 26.04
N ALA A 33 20.50 -1.17 26.22
CA ALA A 33 19.23 -1.76 25.76
C ALA A 33 19.18 -1.86 24.23
N ALA A 34 19.63 -0.82 23.51
CA ALA A 34 19.75 -0.86 22.06
C ALA A 34 20.77 -1.92 21.60
N ALA A 35 21.93 -2.03 22.27
CA ALA A 35 22.93 -3.04 21.98
C ALA A 35 22.41 -4.47 22.23
N LEU A 36 21.69 -4.70 23.33
CA LEU A 36 21.03 -5.98 23.61
C LEU A 36 19.98 -6.32 22.55
N PHE A 37 19.20 -5.34 22.08
CA PHE A 37 18.22 -5.53 21.03
C PHE A 37 18.88 -5.84 19.68
N ILE A 38 19.98 -5.15 19.35
CA ILE A 38 20.80 -5.42 18.16
C ILE A 38 21.40 -6.82 18.22
N VAL A 39 21.97 -7.22 19.36
CA VAL A 39 22.53 -8.56 19.56
C VAL A 39 21.44 -9.63 19.46
N ALA A 40 20.25 -9.40 20.01
CA ALA A 40 19.11 -10.30 19.88
C ALA A 40 18.62 -10.40 18.43
N SER A 41 18.61 -9.30 17.67
CA SER A 41 18.31 -9.30 16.23
C SER A 41 19.38 -10.03 15.42
N CYS A 42 20.67 -9.76 15.66
CA CYS A 42 21.78 -10.49 15.03
C CYS A 42 21.72 -12.00 15.33
N TRP A 43 21.36 -12.36 16.55
CA TRP A 43 21.17 -13.76 16.96
C TRP A 43 19.96 -14.37 16.25
N ALA A 44 18.84 -13.64 16.14
CA ALA A 44 17.67 -14.08 15.40
C ALA A 44 17.94 -14.25 13.90
N ASP A 45 18.66 -13.33 13.26
CA ASP A 45 19.13 -13.48 11.89
C ASP A 45 20.03 -14.72 11.78
N ARG A 46 20.92 -14.99 12.74
CA ARG A 46 21.81 -16.15 12.67
C ARG A 46 21.08 -17.48 12.81
N GLU A 47 20.13 -17.59 13.73
CA GLU A 47 19.47 -18.86 14.08
C GLU A 47 18.25 -19.18 13.21
N PHE A 48 17.58 -18.17 12.66
CA PHE A 48 16.38 -18.39 11.84
C PHE A 48 16.67 -18.05 10.38
N ALA A 49 16.71 -19.09 9.53
CA ALA A 49 16.94 -18.96 8.09
C ALA A 49 15.92 -18.01 7.40
N CYS A 50 14.71 -17.89 7.94
CA CYS A 50 13.69 -16.96 7.46
C CYS A 50 14.02 -15.48 7.70
N PHE A 51 15.04 -15.14 8.50
CA PHE A 51 15.50 -13.76 8.72
C PHE A 51 16.84 -13.47 8.04
N GLN A 52 17.67 -14.50 7.77
CA GLN A 52 18.95 -14.37 7.06
C GLN A 52 18.84 -13.71 5.69
N ALA A 53 17.75 -13.97 4.96
CA ALA A 53 17.58 -13.47 3.60
C ALA A 53 17.16 -11.99 3.54
N TYR A 54 16.54 -11.45 4.59
CA TYR A 54 15.75 -10.22 4.49
C TYR A 54 16.28 -9.01 5.27
N GLY A 55 17.45 -9.14 5.92
CA GLY A 55 18.09 -8.02 6.61
C GLY A 55 17.21 -7.40 7.71
N VAL A 56 16.49 -8.23 8.48
CA VAL A 56 15.67 -7.77 9.60
C VAL A 56 16.54 -7.06 10.63
N THR A 57 17.77 -7.52 10.87
CA THR A 57 18.76 -6.78 11.66
C THR A 57 19.11 -5.44 11.03
N GLY A 58 19.20 -5.34 9.70
CA GLY A 58 19.44 -4.07 8.99
C GLY A 58 18.28 -3.07 9.15
N PHE A 59 17.03 -3.52 9.00
CA PHE A 59 15.86 -2.70 9.24
C PHE A 59 15.76 -2.25 10.70
N PHE A 60 15.90 -3.15 11.67
CA PHE A 60 15.88 -2.78 13.08
C PHE A 60 17.09 -1.93 13.47
N LEU A 61 18.28 -2.14 12.90
CA LEU A 61 19.44 -1.25 13.07
C LEU A 61 19.18 0.13 12.47
N LEU A 62 18.48 0.23 11.34
CA LEU A 62 18.15 1.51 10.69
C LEU A 62 17.04 2.24 11.46
N MET A 63 16.04 1.53 11.99
CA MET A 63 14.97 2.09 12.81
C MET A 63 15.48 2.48 14.21
N THR A 64 16.25 1.61 14.86
CA THR A 64 16.84 1.85 16.19
C THR A 64 17.99 2.84 16.09
N GLY A 65 18.80 2.77 15.04
CA GLY A 65 19.89 3.69 14.73
C GLY A 65 19.40 5.07 14.27
N ALA A 66 18.32 5.19 13.49
CA ALA A 66 17.69 6.49 13.19
C ALA A 66 17.04 7.09 14.44
N CYS A 67 16.41 6.26 15.29
CA CYS A 67 15.94 6.71 16.60
C CYS A 67 17.10 7.18 17.48
N LEU A 68 18.19 6.39 17.61
CA LEU A 68 19.34 6.78 18.42
C LEU A 68 20.12 7.96 17.82
N ALA A 69 20.35 8.03 16.51
CA ALA A 69 21.03 9.14 15.85
C ALA A 69 20.17 10.41 15.87
N GLY A 70 18.85 10.28 15.73
CA GLY A 70 17.90 11.36 15.94
C GLY A 70 17.87 11.83 17.39
N ILE A 71 18.03 10.93 18.36
CA ILE A 71 18.10 11.29 19.79
C ILE A 71 19.46 11.91 20.12
N THR A 72 20.57 11.30 19.69
CA THR A 72 21.96 11.67 19.99
C THR A 72 22.42 12.89 19.20
N GLY A 73 22.15 12.96 17.90
CA GLY A 73 22.45 14.11 17.06
C GLY A 73 21.69 15.36 17.48
N LEU A 74 20.47 15.20 17.99
CA LEU A 74 19.66 16.32 18.48
C LEU A 74 20.00 16.68 19.93
N THR A 75 20.39 15.74 20.80
CA THR A 75 20.96 16.07 22.11
C THR A 75 22.34 16.73 22.00
N LEU A 76 23.16 16.37 21.01
CA LEU A 76 24.44 17.01 20.71
C LEU A 76 24.25 18.39 20.05
N SER A 77 23.30 18.53 19.14
CA SER A 77 22.97 19.84 18.52
C SER A 77 22.28 20.81 19.48
N ILE A 78 21.71 20.33 20.59
CA ILE A 78 21.03 21.12 21.63
C ILE A 78 21.94 21.35 22.85
N GLY A 79 23.16 20.80 22.85
CA GLY A 79 24.21 21.30 23.72
C GLY A 79 24.44 22.78 23.44
N PHE A 80 24.11 23.64 24.41
CA PHE A 80 24.38 25.10 24.48
C PHE A 80 23.33 26.11 23.96
N GLY A 81 22.06 25.75 23.77
CA GLY A 81 21.00 26.70 23.39
C GLY A 81 19.98 27.04 24.49
N ASP A 82 19.88 28.30 24.90
CA ASP A 82 18.92 28.85 25.89
C ASP A 82 17.52 28.21 25.84
N SER A 83 17.12 27.54 26.93
CA SER A 83 15.83 26.84 27.07
C SER A 83 14.60 27.73 26.80
N GLN A 84 14.72 29.05 26.96
CA GLN A 84 13.65 30.00 26.65
C GLN A 84 13.43 30.18 25.13
N LYS A 85 14.49 30.20 24.30
CA LYS A 85 14.35 30.33 22.84
C LYS A 85 13.62 29.12 22.25
N LEU A 86 13.91 27.92 22.76
CA LEU A 86 13.22 26.68 22.37
C LEU A 86 11.74 26.67 22.77
N GLN A 87 11.39 27.22 23.95
CA GLN A 87 10.00 27.35 24.37
C GLN A 87 9.21 28.34 23.49
N HIS A 88 9.80 29.47 23.13
CA HIS A 88 9.18 30.43 22.21
C HIS A 88 9.00 29.86 20.79
N LEU A 89 9.99 29.10 20.30
CA LEU A 89 9.86 28.35 19.06
C LEU A 89 8.71 27.34 19.15
N ALA A 90 8.69 26.49 20.18
CA ALA A 90 7.69 25.44 20.36
C ALA A 90 6.24 25.98 20.41
N ILE A 91 6.03 27.18 20.95
CA ILE A 91 4.71 27.84 20.95
C ILE A 91 4.28 28.23 19.53
N ARG A 92 5.16 28.79 18.71
CA ARG A 92 4.86 29.13 17.30
C ARG A 92 4.63 27.88 16.45
N TYR A 93 5.49 26.86 16.60
CA TYR A 93 5.40 25.61 15.84
C TYR A 93 4.16 24.77 16.21
N ARG A 94 3.61 24.90 17.43
CA ARG A 94 2.41 24.17 17.84
C ARG A 94 1.20 24.45 16.97
N SER A 95 0.98 25.72 16.60
CA SER A 95 -0.17 26.08 15.76
C SER A 95 0.01 25.58 14.33
N LEU A 96 1.23 25.69 13.79
CA LEU A 96 1.57 25.23 12.45
C LEU A 96 1.48 23.70 12.35
N HIS A 97 2.07 22.97 13.29
CA HIS A 97 1.96 21.51 13.40
C HIS A 97 0.50 21.06 13.49
N GLY A 98 -0.32 21.75 14.30
CA GLY A 98 -1.74 21.46 14.46
C GLY A 98 -2.51 21.57 13.15
N TRP A 99 -2.38 22.68 12.42
CA TRP A 99 -3.12 22.89 11.17
C TRP A 99 -2.62 22.03 10.01
N ILE A 100 -1.30 21.92 9.84
CA ILE A 100 -0.74 21.04 8.81
C ILE A 100 -1.15 19.59 9.09
N GLY A 101 -1.03 19.12 10.34
CA GLY A 101 -1.38 17.76 10.72
C GLY A 101 -2.86 17.43 10.53
N ILE A 102 -3.78 18.36 10.81
CA ILE A 102 -5.22 18.16 10.56
C ILE A 102 -5.51 18.06 9.07
N LEU A 103 -4.92 18.97 8.27
CA LEU A 103 -5.15 19.01 6.82
C LEU A 103 -4.59 17.75 6.15
N THR A 104 -3.29 17.47 6.34
CA THR A 104 -2.65 16.31 5.71
C THR A 104 -3.21 15.02 6.28
N GLY A 105 -3.45 14.94 7.59
CA GLY A 105 -3.96 13.74 8.24
C GLY A 105 -5.36 13.34 7.81
N SER A 106 -6.24 14.31 7.54
CA SER A 106 -7.58 14.00 7.03
C SER A 106 -7.54 13.35 5.65
N MET A 107 -6.62 13.79 4.78
CA MET A 107 -6.46 13.24 3.42
C MET A 107 -5.70 11.91 3.44
N LEU A 108 -4.60 11.86 4.20
CA LEU A 108 -3.75 10.68 4.29
C LEU A 108 -4.43 9.50 4.99
N SER A 109 -5.40 9.75 5.88
CA SER A 109 -6.15 8.66 6.54
C SER A 109 -6.72 7.66 5.52
N MET A 110 -7.21 8.13 4.37
CA MET A 110 -7.71 7.25 3.33
C MET A 110 -6.57 6.52 2.59
N SER A 111 -5.47 7.21 2.26
CA SER A 111 -4.32 6.55 1.65
C SER A 111 -3.67 5.50 2.53
N PHE A 112 -3.60 5.71 3.84
CA PHE A 112 -3.13 4.69 4.77
C PHE A 112 -4.12 3.51 4.82
N LEU A 113 -5.42 3.76 4.91
CA LEU A 113 -6.43 2.70 4.93
C LEU A 113 -6.47 1.87 3.64
N ALA A 114 -6.43 2.51 2.46
CA ALA A 114 -6.32 1.79 1.19
C ALA A 114 -4.94 1.13 1.06
N GLY A 115 -3.88 1.81 1.51
CA GLY A 115 -2.50 1.35 1.44
C GLY A 115 -2.31 0.00 2.11
N THR A 116 -2.88 -0.21 3.30
CA THR A 116 -2.80 -1.51 4.00
C THR A 116 -3.40 -2.66 3.20
N LEU A 117 -4.44 -2.41 2.39
CA LEU A 117 -5.03 -3.41 1.50
C LEU A 117 -4.24 -3.57 0.20
N THR A 118 -3.66 -2.50 -0.34
CA THR A 118 -2.82 -2.58 -1.55
C THR A 118 -1.57 -3.42 -1.34
N LEU A 119 -1.09 -3.52 -0.10
CA LEU A 119 -0.04 -4.47 0.26
C LEU A 119 -0.44 -5.87 -0.17
N PHE A 120 -1.72 -6.25 -0.19
CA PHE A 120 -2.19 -7.58 -0.57
C PHE A 120 -2.91 -7.57 -1.92
N ALA A 121 -2.58 -6.69 -2.86
CA ALA A 121 -3.33 -6.57 -4.13
C ALA A 121 -3.49 -7.92 -4.88
N ALA A 122 -2.40 -8.68 -5.05
CA ALA A 122 -2.45 -10.00 -5.71
C ALA A 122 -3.17 -11.07 -4.84
N PRO A 123 -2.84 -11.23 -3.53
CA PRO A 123 -3.63 -12.11 -2.66
C PRO A 123 -5.11 -11.76 -2.58
N LEU A 124 -5.47 -10.47 -2.62
CA LEU A 124 -6.85 -9.98 -2.61
C LEU A 124 -7.57 -10.30 -3.92
N GLN A 125 -6.86 -10.23 -5.04
CA GLN A 125 -7.35 -10.68 -6.33
C GLN A 125 -7.71 -12.16 -6.27
N GLN A 126 -6.76 -13.00 -5.83
CA GLN A 126 -6.95 -14.44 -5.66
C GLN A 126 -8.08 -14.75 -4.67
N TRP A 127 -8.13 -14.06 -3.54
CA TRP A 127 -9.17 -14.19 -2.52
C TRP A 127 -10.58 -13.96 -3.06
N SER A 128 -10.72 -13.10 -4.07
CA SER A 128 -12.02 -12.84 -4.72
C SER A 128 -12.32 -13.75 -5.91
N GLN A 129 -11.32 -14.43 -6.48
CA GLN A 129 -11.44 -15.20 -7.73
C GLN A 129 -11.89 -16.64 -7.50
N PRO A 130 -12.64 -17.24 -8.46
CA PRO A 130 -13.00 -18.65 -8.41
C PRO A 130 -11.76 -19.55 -8.52
N SER A 131 -11.86 -20.76 -7.99
CA SER A 131 -10.78 -21.76 -8.09
C SER A 131 -10.54 -22.16 -9.53
N LEU A 132 -9.27 -22.21 -9.92
CA LEU A 132 -8.87 -22.61 -11.27
C LEU A 132 -9.18 -24.10 -11.50
N PRO A 133 -9.45 -24.53 -12.75
CA PRO A 133 -9.65 -25.94 -13.08
C PRO A 133 -8.42 -26.79 -12.71
N ALA A 134 -8.64 -28.05 -12.29
CA ALA A 134 -7.58 -28.95 -11.82
C ALA A 134 -6.46 -29.16 -12.84
N HIS A 135 -6.80 -29.25 -14.13
CA HIS A 135 -5.88 -29.50 -15.24
C HIS A 135 -5.33 -28.22 -15.89
N SER A 136 -5.28 -27.13 -15.13
CA SER A 136 -4.69 -25.86 -15.58
C SER A 136 -3.15 -25.85 -15.53
N ALA A 137 -2.52 -26.80 -14.82
CA ALA A 137 -1.07 -26.90 -14.69
C ALA A 137 -0.50 -27.77 -15.82
N ILE A 138 0.05 -27.16 -16.86
CA ILE A 138 0.58 -27.84 -18.04
C ILE A 138 2.10 -28.02 -17.88
N PRO A 139 2.66 -29.21 -18.17
CA PRO A 139 4.11 -29.40 -18.20
C PRO A 139 4.79 -28.44 -19.19
N LEU A 140 5.92 -27.84 -18.79
CA LEU A 140 6.60 -26.85 -19.63
C LEU A 140 7.02 -27.39 -21.00
N THR A 141 7.35 -28.68 -21.07
CA THR A 141 7.69 -29.40 -22.31
C THR A 141 6.53 -29.49 -23.29
N ASP A 142 5.30 -29.45 -22.78
CA ASP A 142 4.09 -29.67 -23.58
C ASP A 142 3.51 -28.34 -24.09
N ILE A 143 3.92 -27.22 -23.48
CA ILE A 143 3.46 -25.87 -23.85
C ILE A 143 3.67 -25.55 -25.34
N PRO A 144 4.83 -25.82 -25.97
CA PRO A 144 4.99 -25.58 -27.41
C PRO A 144 3.95 -26.34 -28.24
N THR A 145 3.71 -27.61 -27.94
CA THR A 145 2.71 -28.45 -28.62
C THR A 145 1.29 -27.92 -28.42
N VAL A 146 0.96 -27.45 -27.21
CA VAL A 146 -0.34 -26.85 -26.90
C VAL A 146 -0.52 -25.52 -27.65
N LEU A 147 0.52 -24.68 -27.71
CA LEU A 147 0.51 -23.44 -28.47
C LEU A 147 0.32 -23.71 -29.96
N ASP A 148 1.03 -24.69 -30.52
CA ASP A 148 0.89 -25.09 -31.93
C ASP A 148 -0.53 -25.61 -32.24
N LYS A 149 -1.15 -26.36 -31.32
CA LYS A 149 -2.53 -26.83 -31.47
C LYS A 149 -3.55 -25.70 -31.40
N LEU A 150 -3.33 -24.71 -30.54
CA LEU A 150 -4.26 -23.58 -30.32
C LEU A 150 -4.11 -22.46 -31.36
N LEU A 151 -2.90 -22.26 -31.88
CA LEU A 151 -2.53 -21.12 -32.73
C LEU A 151 -2.09 -21.54 -34.12
N GLY A 152 -1.99 -22.84 -34.39
CA GLY A 152 -1.70 -23.39 -35.71
C GLY A 152 -2.77 -23.03 -36.74
N PRO A 153 -2.45 -23.15 -38.05
CA PRO A 153 -3.37 -22.77 -39.11
C PRO A 153 -4.64 -23.62 -39.09
N THR A 154 -5.75 -23.04 -38.62
CA THR A 154 -7.09 -23.60 -38.82
C THR A 154 -7.55 -23.36 -40.26
N PRO A 155 -8.14 -24.35 -40.95
CA PRO A 155 -8.48 -24.26 -42.38
C PRO A 155 -9.46 -23.12 -42.74
N ASP A 156 -10.20 -22.58 -41.76
CA ASP A 156 -11.26 -21.59 -41.98
C ASP A 156 -10.87 -20.13 -41.65
N THR A 157 -9.62 -19.86 -41.25
CA THR A 157 -9.22 -18.52 -40.77
C THR A 157 -7.98 -18.01 -41.52
N MET A 158 -8.19 -17.43 -42.71
CA MET A 158 -7.14 -16.77 -43.52
C MET A 158 -6.58 -15.46 -42.91
N SER A 159 -6.85 -15.18 -41.64
CA SER A 159 -6.20 -14.11 -40.86
C SER A 159 -5.53 -14.77 -39.66
N SER A 160 -4.20 -14.79 -39.67
CA SER A 160 -3.40 -15.35 -38.57
C SER A 160 -3.79 -14.65 -37.25
N PRO A 161 -4.24 -15.37 -36.22
CA PRO A 161 -4.53 -14.77 -34.91
C PRO A 161 -3.24 -14.34 -34.16
N SER A 162 -2.06 -14.57 -34.73
CA SER A 162 -0.74 -14.40 -34.11
C SER A 162 -0.23 -12.95 -34.03
N SER A 163 -0.80 -12.01 -34.78
CA SER A 163 -0.39 -10.60 -34.72
C SER A 163 -0.86 -9.93 -33.43
N GLY A 164 0.08 -9.57 -32.55
CA GLY A 164 -0.19 -8.94 -31.25
C GLY A 164 -0.63 -9.90 -30.15
N LEU A 165 -0.48 -11.20 -30.36
CA LEU A 165 -0.78 -12.21 -29.36
C LEU A 165 0.29 -12.16 -28.25
N HIS A 166 -0.13 -12.07 -26.99
CA HIS A 166 0.75 -12.31 -25.84
C HIS A 166 0.23 -13.51 -25.05
N TYR A 167 1.16 -14.31 -24.57
CA TYR A 167 0.84 -15.43 -23.70
C TYR A 167 1.72 -15.41 -22.47
N ARG A 168 1.10 -15.76 -21.36
CA ARG A 168 1.67 -15.70 -20.04
C ARG A 168 1.64 -17.07 -19.40
N LEU A 169 2.79 -17.47 -18.89
CA LEU A 169 3.01 -18.69 -18.15
C LEU A 169 3.16 -18.33 -16.68
N THR A 170 2.24 -18.76 -15.83
CA THR A 170 2.37 -18.63 -14.38
C THR A 170 2.87 -19.95 -13.80
N LEU A 171 4.10 -20.00 -13.32
CA LEU A 171 4.73 -21.22 -12.83
C LEU A 171 4.04 -21.68 -11.53
N LYS A 172 3.66 -22.96 -11.47
CA LYS A 172 3.17 -23.61 -10.25
C LYS A 172 4.25 -24.47 -9.59
N THR A 173 5.01 -25.18 -10.41
CA THR A 173 6.19 -25.94 -10.02
C THR A 173 7.33 -25.59 -10.98
N PRO A 174 8.57 -26.02 -10.74
CA PRO A 174 9.67 -25.81 -11.68
C PRO A 174 9.38 -26.34 -13.09
N ASP A 175 8.53 -27.36 -13.19
CA ASP A 175 8.25 -28.08 -14.44
C ASP A 175 6.83 -27.86 -14.99
N THR A 176 5.95 -27.15 -14.26
CA THR A 176 4.55 -26.95 -14.68
C THR A 176 4.12 -25.49 -14.56
N ALA A 177 3.32 -25.04 -15.52
CA ALA A 177 2.80 -23.67 -15.56
C ALA A 177 1.33 -23.63 -15.98
N ASN A 178 0.62 -22.63 -15.49
CA ASN A 178 -0.66 -22.24 -16.05
C ASN A 178 -0.42 -21.39 -17.30
N LEU A 179 -0.90 -21.85 -18.46
CA LEU A 179 -0.88 -21.09 -19.70
C LEU A 179 -2.11 -20.17 -19.77
N SER A 180 -1.89 -18.90 -20.07
CA SER A 180 -2.95 -17.91 -20.21
C SER A 180 -2.69 -16.93 -21.35
N PHE A 181 -3.76 -16.42 -21.95
CA PHE A 181 -3.74 -15.34 -22.94
C PHE A 181 -4.49 -14.13 -22.39
N PRO A 182 -3.80 -13.08 -21.93
CA PRO A 182 -4.50 -11.90 -21.44
C PRO A 182 -5.08 -11.09 -22.60
N MET A 183 -6.30 -10.60 -22.40
CA MET A 183 -7.12 -9.91 -23.38
C MET A 183 -7.01 -8.39 -23.20
N GLY A 184 -6.96 -7.66 -24.31
CA GLY A 184 -7.06 -6.20 -24.30
C GLY A 184 -5.73 -5.48 -24.05
N PRO A 185 -5.04 -5.06 -25.12
CA PRO A 185 -4.05 -3.99 -25.00
C PRO A 185 -4.72 -2.67 -24.56
N ASP A 186 -5.96 -2.38 -24.94
CA ASP A 186 -6.52 -1.02 -24.81
C ASP A 186 -7.20 -0.69 -23.46
N LEU A 187 -7.10 -1.54 -22.43
CA LEU A 187 -7.66 -1.21 -21.12
C LEU A 187 -6.81 -0.13 -20.42
N PRO A 188 -7.44 0.85 -19.74
CA PRO A 188 -6.72 1.80 -18.89
C PRO A 188 -5.77 1.06 -17.94
N LEU A 189 -4.52 1.53 -17.88
CA LEU A 189 -3.36 0.97 -17.18
C LEU A 189 -3.58 0.39 -15.76
N SER A 190 -4.62 0.85 -15.08
CA SER A 190 -4.93 0.46 -13.71
C SER A 190 -5.84 -0.77 -13.61
N LEU A 191 -6.48 -1.22 -14.69
CA LEU A 191 -7.46 -2.31 -14.67
C LEU A 191 -6.84 -3.69 -14.97
N PRO A 192 -7.27 -4.75 -14.27
CA PRO A 192 -6.81 -6.10 -14.57
C PRO A 192 -7.42 -6.58 -15.88
N ALA A 193 -6.57 -7.08 -16.78
CA ALA A 193 -7.00 -7.66 -18.04
C ALA A 193 -7.72 -9.01 -17.81
N PRO A 194 -8.90 -9.25 -18.42
CA PRO A 194 -9.45 -10.59 -18.52
C PRO A 194 -8.46 -11.48 -19.27
N HIS A 195 -8.39 -12.76 -18.92
CA HIS A 195 -7.46 -13.67 -19.57
C HIS A 195 -8.10 -15.02 -19.83
N ILE A 196 -7.70 -15.63 -20.93
CA ILE A 196 -8.11 -16.99 -21.30
C ILE A 196 -7.14 -17.93 -20.62
N LEU A 197 -7.66 -18.84 -19.82
CA LEU A 197 -6.92 -19.94 -19.22
C LEU A 197 -7.04 -21.16 -20.11
N VAL A 198 -5.91 -21.82 -20.33
CA VAL A 198 -5.85 -23.10 -21.00
C VAL A 198 -5.79 -24.20 -19.95
N SER A 199 -6.64 -25.21 -20.10
CA SER A 199 -6.61 -26.43 -19.31
C SER A 199 -6.41 -27.60 -20.25
N GLN A 200 -5.55 -28.54 -19.89
CA GLN A 200 -5.25 -29.71 -20.70
C GLN A 200 -5.46 -30.99 -19.88
N SER A 201 -6.48 -31.76 -20.26
CA SER A 201 -6.79 -33.06 -19.66
C SER A 201 -5.65 -34.06 -19.88
N ASP A 202 -5.58 -35.11 -19.07
CA ASP A 202 -4.66 -36.26 -19.24
C ASP A 202 -4.81 -36.92 -20.62
N THR A 203 -5.98 -36.80 -21.24
CA THR A 203 -6.27 -37.25 -22.61
C THR A 203 -5.75 -36.31 -23.70
N GLN A 204 -4.99 -35.28 -23.35
CA GLN A 204 -4.53 -34.18 -24.22
C GLN A 204 -5.65 -33.33 -24.84
N ASP A 205 -6.88 -33.46 -24.33
CA ASP A 205 -7.99 -32.59 -24.69
C ASP A 205 -7.80 -31.21 -24.06
N THR A 206 -7.91 -30.18 -24.90
CA THR A 206 -7.67 -28.78 -24.50
C THR A 206 -9.00 -28.09 -24.30
N SER A 207 -9.26 -27.60 -23.10
CA SER A 207 -10.42 -26.77 -22.77
C SER A 207 -9.98 -25.35 -22.43
N LEU A 208 -10.81 -24.38 -22.82
CA LEU A 208 -10.53 -22.96 -22.66
C LEU A 208 -11.54 -22.35 -21.69
N TYR A 209 -11.06 -21.49 -20.79
CA TYR A 209 -11.88 -20.76 -19.83
C TYR A 209 -11.56 -19.28 -19.85
N GLN A 210 -12.55 -18.41 -19.94
CA GLN A 210 -12.38 -16.98 -19.78
C GLN A 210 -12.47 -16.61 -18.29
N LEU A 211 -11.36 -16.15 -17.70
CA LEU A 211 -11.32 -15.60 -16.35
C LEU A 211 -11.46 -14.08 -16.39
N THR A 212 -12.57 -13.59 -15.84
CA THR A 212 -12.81 -12.16 -15.65
C THR A 212 -12.40 -11.75 -14.22
N PRO A 213 -11.31 -10.97 -14.05
CA PRO A 213 -10.86 -10.51 -12.75
C PRO A 213 -11.74 -9.37 -12.19
N SER A 214 -11.85 -9.30 -10.86
CA SER A 214 -12.46 -8.15 -10.19
C SER A 214 -11.58 -6.89 -10.36
N PRO A 215 -12.14 -5.73 -10.72
CA PRO A 215 -11.41 -4.47 -10.77
C PRO A 215 -11.22 -3.82 -9.38
N VAL A 216 -11.69 -4.45 -8.30
CA VAL A 216 -11.65 -3.87 -6.94
C VAL A 216 -10.23 -3.67 -6.41
N PRO A 217 -9.28 -4.63 -6.48
CA PRO A 217 -7.92 -4.41 -6.00
C PRO A 217 -7.21 -3.25 -6.72
N ALA A 218 -7.45 -3.13 -8.03
CA ALA A 218 -7.02 -2.03 -8.87
C ALA A 218 -7.60 -0.68 -8.41
N PHE A 219 -8.91 -0.64 -8.16
CA PHE A 219 -9.60 0.54 -7.64
C PHE A 219 -9.06 0.99 -6.27
N ILE A 220 -8.81 0.05 -5.36
CA ILE A 220 -8.19 0.32 -4.05
C ILE A 220 -6.78 0.91 -4.23
N GLY A 221 -6.00 0.37 -5.16
CA GLY A 221 -4.72 0.95 -5.59
C GLY A 221 -4.85 2.40 -6.05
N GLY A 222 -5.85 2.68 -6.89
CA GLY A 222 -6.16 4.03 -7.33
C GLY A 222 -6.61 4.96 -6.19
N LEU A 223 -7.36 4.45 -5.20
CA LEU A 223 -7.74 5.25 -4.02
C LEU A 223 -6.52 5.67 -3.20
N HIS A 224 -5.56 4.75 -3.00
CA HIS A 224 -4.30 5.03 -2.32
C HIS A 224 -3.52 6.16 -3.01
N ARG A 225 -3.39 6.09 -4.35
CA ARG A 225 -2.66 7.09 -5.16
C ARG A 225 -3.40 8.41 -5.37
N ARG A 226 -4.68 8.50 -5.01
CA ARG A 226 -5.50 9.71 -5.16
C ARG A 226 -5.88 10.39 -3.86
N LEU A 227 -5.35 9.95 -2.70
CA LEU A 227 -5.81 10.39 -1.38
C LEU A 227 -7.33 10.16 -1.16
N GLY A 228 -7.92 9.20 -1.89
CA GLY A 228 -9.37 9.01 -1.94
C GLY A 228 -10.15 10.16 -2.57
N LEU A 229 -9.53 11.02 -3.39
CA LEU A 229 -10.19 12.10 -4.10
C LEU A 229 -10.72 11.65 -5.48
N PRO A 230 -11.87 12.18 -5.93
CA PRO A 230 -12.45 11.90 -7.25
C PRO A 230 -11.72 12.66 -8.37
N LEU A 231 -10.40 12.58 -8.39
CA LEU A 231 -9.54 13.23 -9.38
C LEU A 231 -8.92 12.18 -10.32
N PRO A 232 -8.60 12.55 -11.57
CA PRO A 232 -7.70 11.79 -12.40
C PRO A 232 -6.34 11.56 -11.73
N GLU A 233 -5.75 10.38 -11.91
CA GLU A 233 -4.51 9.98 -11.20
C GLU A 233 -3.33 10.90 -11.51
N ASN A 234 -3.17 11.30 -12.78
CA ASN A 234 -2.14 12.24 -13.23
C ASN A 234 -2.20 13.60 -12.50
N GLN A 235 -3.39 14.07 -12.15
CA GLN A 235 -3.58 15.32 -11.39
C GLN A 235 -3.42 15.10 -9.89
N ALA A 236 -3.81 13.93 -9.38
CA ALA A 236 -3.76 13.63 -7.96
C ALA A 236 -2.33 13.34 -7.47
N MET A 237 -1.48 12.70 -8.28
CA MET A 237 -0.12 12.29 -7.87
C MET A 237 0.76 13.45 -7.41
N PRO A 238 0.92 14.57 -8.15
CA PRO A 238 1.69 15.72 -7.66
C PRO A 238 1.12 16.30 -6.37
N PHE A 239 -0.21 16.29 -6.24
CA PHE A 239 -0.90 16.76 -5.04
C PHE A 239 -0.63 15.84 -3.83
N VAL A 240 -0.59 14.52 -4.03
CA VAL A 240 -0.14 13.55 -3.02
C VAL A 240 1.28 13.88 -2.55
N GLY A 241 2.19 14.19 -3.48
CA GLY A 241 3.56 14.58 -3.18
C GLY A 241 3.65 15.80 -2.25
N VAL A 242 2.87 16.84 -2.52
CA VAL A 242 2.79 18.04 -1.66
C VAL A 242 2.24 17.68 -0.27
N VAL A 243 1.16 16.89 -0.20
CA VAL A 243 0.56 16.47 1.07
C VAL A 243 1.54 15.64 1.91
N CYS A 244 2.27 14.71 1.29
CA CYS A 244 3.28 13.88 1.95
C CYS A 244 4.50 14.70 2.39
N PHE A 245 4.94 15.69 1.61
CA PHE A 245 6.01 16.59 2.00
C PHE A 245 5.61 17.42 3.25
N LEU A 246 4.41 18.01 3.24
CA LEU A 246 3.86 18.73 4.38
C LEU A 246 3.69 17.83 5.61
N TYR A 247 3.28 16.58 5.40
CA TYR A 247 3.21 15.58 6.46
C TYR A 247 4.59 15.27 7.05
N GLY A 248 5.62 15.13 6.22
CA GLY A 248 7.02 15.03 6.67
C GLY A 248 7.41 16.20 7.58
N LEU A 249 7.10 17.44 7.18
CA LEU A 249 7.32 18.62 8.03
C LEU A 249 6.53 18.57 9.34
N ALA A 250 5.30 18.03 9.31
CA ALA A 250 4.50 17.81 10.50
C ALA A 250 5.15 16.78 11.45
N LEU A 251 5.73 15.71 10.92
CA LEU A 251 6.48 14.71 11.72
C LEU A 251 7.72 15.34 12.36
N PHE A 252 8.55 16.05 11.59
CA PHE A 252 9.73 16.75 12.11
C PHE A 252 9.37 17.77 13.20
N SER A 253 8.36 18.60 12.96
CA SER A 253 7.89 19.56 13.97
C SER A 253 7.30 18.85 15.20
N GLY A 254 6.62 17.72 15.03
CA GLY A 254 6.09 16.90 16.12
C GLY A 254 7.19 16.34 17.03
N VAL A 255 8.29 15.84 16.43
CA VAL A 255 9.47 15.38 17.18
C VAL A 255 10.04 16.53 18.00
N ILE A 256 10.25 17.70 17.39
CA ILE A 256 10.76 18.90 18.09
C ILE A 256 9.89 19.27 19.29
N LEU A 257 8.56 19.18 19.14
CA LEU A 257 7.61 19.46 20.23
C LEU A 257 7.65 18.42 21.35
N LEU A 258 8.03 17.17 21.06
CA LEU A 258 8.13 16.08 22.05
C LEU A 258 9.44 16.09 22.84
N LEU A 259 10.51 16.71 22.33
CA LEU A 259 11.84 16.72 22.97
C LEU A 259 11.84 17.18 24.43
N PRO A 260 11.11 18.24 24.84
CA PRO A 260 11.10 18.69 26.23
C PRO A 260 10.26 17.74 27.10
N GLY A 261 10.78 16.55 27.40
CA GLY A 261 10.15 15.59 28.33
C GLY A 261 9.79 14.22 27.74
N MET A 262 10.13 13.94 26.48
CA MET A 262 9.80 12.71 25.73
C MET A 262 9.83 11.43 26.57
N TRP A 263 10.92 11.20 27.33
CA TRP A 263 11.11 9.96 28.09
C TRP A 263 10.17 9.82 29.31
N ARG A 264 9.79 10.92 29.96
CA ARG A 264 8.87 10.88 31.12
C ARG A 264 7.42 10.65 30.70
N THR A 265 7.06 11.15 29.53
CA THR A 265 5.70 11.05 29.00
C THR A 265 5.40 9.63 28.52
N LEU A 266 6.36 8.97 27.85
CA LEU A 266 6.20 7.61 27.32
C LEU A 266 6.05 6.55 28.41
N MET A 267 6.75 6.68 29.53
CA MET A 267 6.67 5.73 30.65
C MET A 267 5.46 5.97 31.57
N THR A 268 4.56 6.90 31.20
CA THR A 268 3.36 7.21 31.99
C THR A 268 2.11 7.29 31.11
N VAL A 269 1.90 6.32 30.20
CA VAL A 269 0.63 6.22 29.49
C VAL A 269 -0.50 6.02 30.52
N ARG A 270 -1.29 7.07 30.75
CA ARG A 270 -2.41 7.04 31.69
C ARG A 270 -3.69 6.92 30.89
N LEU A 271 -4.20 5.69 30.77
CA LEU A 271 -5.49 5.41 30.12
C LEU A 271 -6.70 5.92 30.93
N GLN A 272 -6.47 6.57 32.07
CA GLN A 272 -7.49 7.10 32.96
C GLN A 272 -7.30 8.61 33.19
N GLY A 273 -8.41 9.37 33.15
CA GLY A 273 -8.42 10.79 33.48
C GLY A 273 -9.09 11.67 32.43
N HIS A 274 -8.61 12.91 32.30
CA HIS A 274 -9.22 13.93 31.45
C HIS A 274 -9.02 13.61 29.95
N ALA A 275 -10.10 13.65 29.16
CA ALA A 275 -10.11 13.28 27.75
C ALA A 275 -9.00 13.94 26.92
N ARG A 276 -8.73 15.25 27.11
CA ARG A 276 -7.66 15.96 26.39
C ARG A 276 -6.28 15.33 26.63
N ARG A 277 -6.01 14.87 27.84
CA ARG A 277 -4.73 14.24 28.18
C ARG A 277 -4.63 12.84 27.59
N LEU A 278 -5.71 12.06 27.65
CA LEU A 278 -5.78 10.75 27.01
C LEU A 278 -5.44 10.85 25.50
N TRP A 279 -6.05 11.78 24.78
CA TRP A 279 -5.78 11.97 23.35
C TRP A 279 -4.36 12.44 23.06
N LEU A 280 -3.78 13.27 23.93
CA LEU A 280 -2.38 13.70 23.82
C LEU A 280 -1.41 12.52 24.02
N ASP A 281 -1.65 11.70 25.03
CA ASP A 281 -0.82 10.54 25.35
C ASP A 281 -0.91 9.50 24.22
N LEU A 282 -2.12 9.23 23.70
CA LEU A 282 -2.33 8.35 22.54
C LEU A 282 -1.68 8.87 21.26
N HIS A 283 -1.82 10.16 20.96
CA HIS A 283 -1.21 10.77 19.78
C HIS A 283 0.33 10.69 19.83
N SER A 284 0.91 10.95 21.01
CA SER A 284 2.36 10.87 21.22
C SER A 284 2.87 9.43 21.12
N LEU A 285 2.13 8.46 21.69
CA LEU A 285 2.47 7.05 21.64
C LEU A 285 2.43 6.52 20.21
N LEU A 286 1.31 6.72 19.50
CA LEU A 286 1.16 6.28 18.11
C LEU A 286 2.20 6.96 17.23
N GLY A 287 2.39 8.28 17.39
CA GLY A 287 3.35 9.06 16.62
C GLY A 287 4.77 8.55 16.79
N LEU A 288 5.23 8.29 18.02
CA LEU A 288 6.59 7.81 18.25
C LEU A 288 6.80 6.36 17.80
N CYS A 289 5.88 5.45 18.13
CA CYS A 289 6.03 4.03 17.79
C CYS A 289 6.04 3.79 16.27
N SER A 290 5.40 4.67 15.49
CA SER A 290 5.33 4.58 14.02
C SER A 290 6.19 5.62 13.30
N LEU A 291 6.93 6.47 14.02
CA LEU A 291 7.67 7.60 13.44
C LEU A 291 8.62 7.17 12.33
N PRO A 292 9.48 6.14 12.51
CA PRO A 292 10.44 5.77 11.47
C PRO A 292 9.75 5.31 10.18
N PHE A 293 8.68 4.52 10.31
CA PHE A 293 7.85 4.07 9.20
C PHE A 293 7.17 5.25 8.49
N HIS A 294 6.49 6.12 9.23
CA HIS A 294 5.81 7.27 8.65
C HIS A 294 6.76 8.26 7.95
N LEU A 295 7.98 8.42 8.46
CA LEU A 295 9.01 9.24 7.82
C LEU A 295 9.45 8.64 6.47
N ILE A 296 9.71 7.33 6.44
CA ILE A 296 10.05 6.59 5.21
C ILE A 296 8.90 6.70 4.20
N ILE A 297 7.65 6.45 4.62
CA ILE A 297 6.48 6.54 3.75
C ILE A 297 6.30 7.96 3.22
N ALA A 298 6.45 9.00 4.06
CA ALA A 298 6.35 10.39 3.63
C ALA A 298 7.41 10.75 2.57
N LEU A 299 8.66 10.35 2.80
CA LEU A 299 9.78 10.63 1.89
C LEU A 299 9.66 9.87 0.56
N THR A 300 9.43 8.56 0.62
CA THR A 300 9.29 7.71 -0.57
C THR A 300 8.09 8.12 -1.41
N THR A 301 6.95 8.45 -0.79
CA THR A 301 5.77 8.92 -1.53
C THR A 301 6.04 10.25 -2.22
N ALA A 302 6.70 11.20 -1.54
CA ALA A 302 7.07 12.46 -2.17
C ALA A 302 7.99 12.24 -3.40
N LEU A 303 8.97 11.34 -3.27
CA LEU A 303 9.87 10.97 -4.37
C LEU A 303 9.08 10.40 -5.57
N PHE A 304 8.16 9.47 -5.34
CA PHE A 304 7.37 8.85 -6.42
C PHE A 304 6.38 9.82 -7.06
N ALA A 305 5.73 10.65 -6.25
CA ALA A 305 4.77 11.65 -6.72
C ALA A 305 5.41 12.69 -7.66
N PHE A 306 6.66 13.09 -7.39
CA PHE A 306 7.38 14.07 -8.19
C PHE A 306 8.24 13.47 -9.30
N SER A 307 8.45 12.15 -9.33
CA SER A 307 9.28 11.48 -10.33
C SER A 307 8.91 11.84 -11.78
N PRO A 308 7.64 11.75 -12.23
CA PRO A 308 7.28 12.10 -13.61
C PRO A 308 7.60 13.57 -13.96
N LEU A 309 7.41 14.47 -13.00
CA LEU A 309 7.72 15.89 -13.15
C LEU A 309 9.23 16.10 -13.29
N LEU A 310 10.03 15.44 -12.44
CA LEU A 310 11.49 15.51 -12.47
C LEU A 310 12.06 14.96 -13.80
N HIS A 311 11.50 13.85 -14.30
CA HIS A 311 11.88 13.30 -15.60
C HIS A 311 11.54 14.25 -16.75
N SER A 312 10.35 14.86 -16.74
CA SER A 312 9.94 15.84 -17.75
C SER A 312 10.84 17.08 -17.79
N PHE A 313 11.40 17.49 -16.65
CA PHE A 313 12.38 18.57 -16.58
C PHE A 313 13.79 18.15 -17.04
N SER A 314 14.20 16.91 -16.75
CA SER A 314 15.54 16.40 -17.08
C SER A 314 15.67 15.98 -18.55
N ALA A 315 14.60 15.43 -19.12
CA ALA A 315 14.52 15.07 -20.54
C ALA A 315 14.02 16.29 -21.30
N GLY A 316 14.93 17.15 -21.78
CA GLY A 316 14.57 18.21 -22.72
C GLY A 316 13.76 17.62 -23.88
N ALA A 317 12.47 17.94 -23.92
CA ALA A 317 11.44 17.24 -24.68
C ALA A 317 11.83 16.89 -26.12
N LYS A 318 12.06 15.58 -26.37
CA LYS A 318 11.81 14.95 -27.67
C LYS A 318 11.32 13.53 -27.43
N PRO A 319 10.02 13.22 -27.63
CA PRO A 319 9.60 11.83 -27.77
C PRO A 319 10.30 11.27 -29.01
N HIS A 320 11.07 10.20 -28.86
CA HIS A 320 11.57 9.44 -30.00
C HIS A 320 10.39 8.69 -30.60
N VAL A 321 9.71 9.33 -31.56
CA VAL A 321 8.85 8.61 -32.50
C VAL A 321 9.79 7.86 -33.44
N THR A 322 10.14 6.62 -33.09
CA THR A 322 10.77 5.73 -34.05
C THR A 322 9.79 5.55 -35.21
N PRO A 323 10.22 5.75 -36.49
CA PRO A 323 9.35 5.53 -37.62
C PRO A 323 8.85 4.08 -37.59
N HIS A 324 7.53 3.91 -37.77
CA HIS A 324 6.89 2.59 -37.92
C HIS A 324 7.70 1.76 -38.92
N ARG A 325 8.48 0.82 -38.41
CA ARG A 325 9.10 -0.19 -39.26
C ARG A 325 8.00 -1.21 -39.45
N THR A 326 7.73 -1.64 -40.69
CA THR A 326 6.78 -2.73 -40.94
C THR A 326 7.18 -3.92 -40.08
N ALA A 327 6.45 -4.14 -38.99
CA ALA A 327 6.76 -5.14 -38.00
C ALA A 327 6.52 -6.52 -38.62
N GLU A 328 7.59 -7.28 -38.79
CA GLU A 328 7.48 -8.68 -39.21
C GLU A 328 6.83 -9.49 -38.07
N THR A 329 5.80 -10.26 -38.41
CA THR A 329 5.17 -11.18 -37.45
C THR A 329 6.19 -12.20 -37.00
N THR A 330 6.38 -12.31 -35.68
CA THR A 330 7.33 -13.27 -35.12
C THR A 330 6.65 -14.65 -35.03
N PRO A 331 7.12 -15.68 -35.74
CA PRO A 331 6.53 -17.01 -35.65
C PRO A 331 6.86 -17.63 -34.29
N ILE A 332 5.87 -18.28 -33.66
CA ILE A 332 5.99 -18.90 -32.32
C ILE A 332 7.09 -19.95 -32.29
N SER A 333 7.26 -20.70 -33.38
CA SER A 333 8.32 -21.70 -33.55
C SER A 333 9.74 -21.13 -33.49
N SER A 334 9.92 -19.82 -33.64
CA SER A 334 11.22 -19.15 -33.50
C SER A 334 11.52 -18.67 -32.08
N LEU A 335 10.55 -18.79 -31.16
CA LEU A 335 10.70 -18.37 -29.77
C LEU A 335 11.47 -19.41 -28.97
N LEU A 336 12.15 -18.94 -27.95
CA LEU A 336 12.85 -19.76 -26.98
C LEU A 336 11.81 -20.55 -26.16
N PRO A 337 11.87 -21.90 -26.18
CA PRO A 337 11.00 -22.73 -25.36
C PRO A 337 11.10 -22.36 -23.86
N PRO A 338 9.99 -22.44 -23.09
CA PRO A 338 9.95 -21.98 -21.69
C PRO A 338 10.99 -22.66 -20.78
N ASP A 339 11.19 -23.96 -20.95
CA ASP A 339 12.21 -24.74 -20.23
C ASP A 339 13.62 -24.18 -20.47
N ARG A 340 13.97 -23.89 -21.73
CA ARG A 340 15.27 -23.29 -22.08
C ARG A 340 15.39 -21.87 -21.57
N ALA A 341 14.33 -21.07 -21.66
CA ALA A 341 14.32 -19.71 -21.12
C ALA A 341 14.61 -19.70 -19.60
N LEU A 342 14.00 -20.62 -18.85
CA LEU A 342 14.27 -20.78 -17.42
C LEU A 342 15.71 -21.24 -17.16
N MET A 343 16.26 -22.16 -17.96
CA MET A 343 17.66 -22.57 -17.86
C MET A 343 18.62 -21.39 -18.08
N TYR A 344 18.40 -20.55 -19.09
CA TYR A 344 19.21 -19.36 -19.34
C TYR A 344 19.11 -18.36 -18.18
N LEU A 345 17.90 -18.10 -17.70
CA LEU A 345 17.67 -17.24 -16.54
C LEU A 345 18.40 -17.73 -15.29
N HIS A 346 18.34 -19.04 -15.02
CA HIS A 346 19.03 -19.64 -13.89
C HIS A 346 20.56 -19.50 -14.02
N GLY A 347 21.11 -19.65 -15.23
CA GLY A 347 22.53 -19.44 -15.50
C GLY A 347 22.97 -17.98 -15.32
N LEU A 348 22.11 -17.02 -15.67
CA LEU A 348 22.38 -15.58 -15.55
C LEU A 348 22.22 -15.06 -14.13
N ALA A 349 21.21 -15.55 -13.41
CA ALA A 349 20.84 -15.10 -12.08
C ALA A 349 20.38 -16.29 -11.23
N PRO A 350 21.31 -17.05 -10.62
CA PRO A 350 20.99 -18.26 -9.86
C PRO A 350 20.03 -18.03 -8.68
N GLU A 351 20.12 -16.85 -8.06
CA GLU A 351 19.30 -16.44 -6.91
C GLU A 351 17.90 -15.93 -7.30
N PHE A 352 17.65 -15.71 -8.58
CA PHE A 352 16.35 -15.25 -9.07
C PHE A 352 15.43 -16.45 -9.30
N HIS A 353 14.31 -16.49 -8.57
CA HIS A 353 13.30 -17.52 -8.69
C HIS A 353 12.14 -17.01 -9.55
N PRO A 354 12.08 -17.38 -10.84
CA PRO A 354 10.98 -16.97 -11.71
C PRO A 354 9.66 -17.56 -11.21
N LEU A 355 8.60 -16.75 -11.28
CA LEU A 355 7.22 -17.12 -10.99
C LEU A 355 6.32 -16.96 -12.23
N MET A 356 6.75 -16.16 -13.19
CA MET A 356 5.99 -15.85 -14.39
C MET A 356 6.91 -15.58 -15.57
N LEU A 357 6.53 -16.09 -16.74
CA LEU A 357 7.12 -15.74 -18.03
C LEU A 357 6.02 -15.14 -18.91
N ASP A 358 6.25 -13.96 -19.44
CA ASP A 358 5.33 -13.27 -20.33
C ASP A 358 5.99 -13.04 -21.70
N TYR A 359 5.47 -13.74 -22.70
CA TYR A 359 5.95 -13.65 -24.07
C TYR A 359 5.07 -12.67 -24.84
N VAL A 360 5.66 -11.51 -25.15
CA VAL A 360 4.98 -10.44 -25.88
C VAL A 360 5.48 -10.43 -27.31
N LEU A 361 4.59 -10.72 -28.26
CA LEU A 361 4.94 -10.85 -29.67
C LEU A 361 4.62 -9.56 -30.44
N SER A 362 5.35 -9.36 -31.53
CA SER A 362 5.17 -8.22 -32.44
C SER A 362 4.14 -8.53 -33.55
N PRO A 363 3.32 -7.55 -33.97
CA PRO A 363 3.24 -6.17 -33.47
C PRO A 363 2.43 -6.04 -32.18
N HIS A 364 2.97 -5.34 -31.18
CA HIS A 364 2.22 -4.92 -29.98
C HIS A 364 2.09 -3.40 -29.95
N ALA A 365 0.97 -2.89 -29.42
CA ALA A 365 0.81 -1.46 -29.16
C ALA A 365 1.67 -1.06 -27.96
N ILE A 366 2.51 -0.03 -28.16
CA ILE A 366 3.49 0.53 -27.19
C ILE A 366 2.86 0.77 -25.82
N ASP A 367 1.62 1.26 -25.81
CA ASP A 367 1.08 2.04 -24.70
C ASP A 367 0.51 1.21 -23.54
N SER A 368 0.44 -0.11 -23.62
CA SER A 368 -0.31 -0.87 -22.60
C SER A 368 0.49 -1.87 -21.78
N HIS A 369 1.42 -2.62 -22.37
CA HIS A 369 2.14 -3.67 -21.65
C HIS A 369 3.43 -3.15 -21.03
N ALA A 370 4.19 -2.34 -21.78
CA ALA A 370 5.32 -1.56 -21.26
C ALA A 370 4.92 -0.60 -20.15
N GLU A 371 3.79 0.06 -20.32
CA GLU A 371 3.20 0.95 -19.33
C GLU A 371 2.63 0.20 -18.12
N ARG A 372 2.08 -1.01 -18.28
CA ARG A 372 1.74 -1.91 -17.15
C ARG A 372 2.98 -2.31 -16.35
N LEU A 373 4.10 -2.60 -17.03
CA LEU A 373 5.38 -2.85 -16.39
C LEU A 373 5.90 -1.61 -15.65
N ALA A 374 5.75 -0.43 -16.25
CA ALA A 374 6.02 0.85 -15.61
C ALA A 374 5.11 1.11 -14.41
N LEU A 375 3.84 0.69 -14.39
CA LEU A 375 2.97 0.87 -13.22
C LEU A 375 3.43 0.09 -11.99
N HIS A 376 4.02 -1.09 -12.21
CA HIS A 376 4.58 -1.93 -11.17
C HIS A 376 6.02 -1.56 -10.78
N ALA A 377 6.68 -0.76 -11.61
CA ALA A 377 8.05 -0.28 -11.42
C ALA A 377 8.21 1.11 -12.08
N PRO A 378 7.69 2.19 -11.45
CA PRO A 378 7.41 3.51 -12.04
C PRO A 378 8.60 4.32 -12.54
N LEU A 379 9.77 3.70 -12.65
CA LEU A 379 11.05 4.36 -12.92
C LEU A 379 11.88 3.61 -13.96
N TYR A 380 11.25 2.77 -14.78
CA TYR A 380 11.81 2.31 -16.06
C TYR A 380 12.14 3.46 -17.04
N SER A 381 11.91 4.72 -16.69
CA SER A 381 12.34 5.90 -17.45
C SER A 381 13.60 6.58 -16.88
N ALA A 382 14.11 6.16 -15.72
CA ALA A 382 15.21 6.87 -15.04
C ALA A 382 16.58 6.75 -15.74
N ASN A 383 16.72 5.84 -16.71
CA ASN A 383 17.93 5.70 -17.54
C ASN A 383 17.70 6.16 -19.01
N GLY A 384 16.58 6.81 -19.33
CA GLY A 384 16.18 7.11 -20.71
C GLY A 384 15.43 5.95 -21.39
N ASP A 385 15.14 6.09 -22.69
CA ASP A 385 14.33 5.18 -23.53
C ASP A 385 14.78 3.70 -23.53
N GLN A 386 15.95 3.37 -23.00
CA GLN A 386 16.53 2.02 -23.04
C GLN A 386 15.94 1.02 -22.03
N SER A 387 15.24 1.48 -20.99
CA SER A 387 14.64 0.61 -19.97
C SER A 387 13.13 0.39 -20.13
N LEU A 388 12.52 0.96 -21.18
CA LEU A 388 11.18 0.57 -21.63
C LEU A 388 11.31 -0.65 -22.56
N PRO A 389 10.33 -1.57 -22.57
CA PRO A 389 10.32 -2.65 -23.56
C PRO A 389 10.41 -2.06 -24.96
N PRO A 390 11.23 -2.66 -25.85
CA PRO A 390 11.47 -2.10 -27.16
C PRO A 390 10.17 -2.02 -27.96
N THR A 391 9.83 -0.81 -28.41
CA THR A 391 8.68 -0.48 -29.25
C THR A 391 8.64 -1.39 -30.48
N GLU A 392 7.47 -2.02 -30.73
CA GLU A 392 7.24 -2.90 -31.90
C GLU A 392 8.17 -4.13 -31.99
N GLN A 393 8.98 -4.42 -30.97
CA GLN A 393 9.84 -5.61 -30.93
C GLN A 393 9.30 -6.63 -29.93
N PRO A 394 9.43 -7.94 -30.24
CA PRO A 394 9.02 -8.97 -29.30
C PRO A 394 9.98 -9.00 -28.10
N TYR A 395 9.46 -9.25 -26.90
CA TYR A 395 10.28 -9.43 -25.70
C TYR A 395 9.71 -10.52 -24.79
N LEU A 396 10.59 -11.12 -23.99
CA LEU A 396 10.25 -12.04 -22.92
C LEU A 396 10.47 -11.34 -21.59
N LEU A 397 9.42 -11.19 -20.81
CA LEU A 397 9.47 -10.69 -19.45
C LEU A 397 9.43 -11.87 -18.47
N ALA A 398 10.48 -12.02 -17.66
CA ALA A 398 10.48 -12.95 -16.54
C ALA A 398 10.25 -12.20 -15.23
N GLU A 399 9.14 -12.47 -14.55
CA GLU A 399 8.90 -11.95 -13.21
C GLU A 399 9.15 -13.03 -12.16
N GLY A 400 9.70 -12.64 -11.02
CA GLY A 400 10.12 -13.59 -10.00
C GLY A 400 10.45 -12.93 -8.68
N THR A 401 10.90 -13.73 -7.73
CA THR A 401 11.38 -13.24 -6.43
C THR A 401 12.85 -13.55 -6.28
N ASP A 402 13.53 -12.69 -5.53
CA ASP A 402 14.89 -12.91 -5.07
C ASP A 402 14.82 -12.79 -3.53
N PRO A 403 15.08 -13.87 -2.78
CA PRO A 403 14.94 -13.84 -1.34
C PRO A 403 15.99 -12.94 -0.67
N HIS A 404 17.13 -12.70 -1.32
CA HIS A 404 18.28 -12.01 -0.76
C HIS A 404 18.35 -10.53 -1.14
N ASN A 405 17.55 -10.08 -2.12
CA ASN A 405 17.62 -8.72 -2.64
C ASN A 405 16.26 -8.02 -2.68
N PRO A 406 16.22 -6.69 -2.48
CA PRO A 406 14.99 -5.92 -2.62
C PRO A 406 14.49 -5.95 -4.07
N LEU A 407 13.17 -6.04 -4.21
CA LEU A 407 12.51 -6.11 -5.52
C LEU A 407 12.04 -4.72 -5.96
N ILE A 408 12.09 -4.47 -7.26
CA ILE A 408 11.61 -3.21 -7.86
C ILE A 408 10.08 -3.12 -7.78
N GLY A 409 9.38 -4.26 -7.94
CA GLY A 409 7.94 -4.34 -7.81
C GLY A 409 7.46 -4.64 -6.39
N ARG A 410 6.14 -4.54 -6.20
CA ARG A 410 5.47 -4.82 -4.91
C ARG A 410 5.73 -6.25 -4.42
N ASP A 411 5.67 -7.21 -5.33
CA ASP A 411 5.72 -8.64 -5.01
C ASP A 411 6.80 -9.39 -5.81
N ARG A 412 7.33 -8.77 -6.87
CA ARG A 412 8.18 -9.41 -7.87
C ARG A 412 9.22 -8.44 -8.42
N GLY A 413 10.40 -8.96 -8.71
CA GLY A 413 11.33 -8.39 -9.66
C GLY A 413 10.95 -8.79 -11.08
N ALA A 414 11.54 -8.13 -12.06
CA ALA A 414 11.28 -8.34 -13.48
C ALA A 414 12.59 -8.33 -14.24
N VAL A 415 12.74 -9.20 -15.23
CA VAL A 415 13.93 -9.27 -16.10
C VAL A 415 13.43 -9.31 -17.54
N LEU A 416 13.98 -8.44 -18.39
CA LEU A 416 13.66 -8.40 -19.82
C LEU A 416 14.72 -9.16 -20.62
N LEU A 417 14.24 -10.05 -21.47
CA LEU A 417 15.04 -10.91 -22.34
C LEU A 417 14.58 -10.81 -23.79
N ASP A 418 15.50 -11.06 -24.71
CA ASP A 418 15.16 -11.36 -26.10
C ASP A 418 14.41 -12.70 -26.13
N PRO A 419 13.21 -12.77 -26.73
CA PRO A 419 12.37 -13.95 -26.66
C PRO A 419 12.82 -15.07 -27.61
N LYS A 420 13.79 -14.82 -28.50
CA LYS A 420 14.39 -15.81 -29.41
C LYS A 420 15.71 -16.33 -28.87
N THR A 421 16.59 -15.43 -28.42
CA THR A 421 17.96 -15.78 -27.98
C THR A 421 18.05 -16.02 -26.47
N GLY A 422 17.19 -15.39 -25.67
CA GLY A 422 17.29 -15.39 -24.22
C GLY A 422 18.34 -14.40 -23.68
N GLU A 423 18.93 -13.55 -24.53
CA GLU A 423 19.89 -12.53 -24.09
C GLU A 423 19.19 -11.41 -23.29
N LEU A 424 19.90 -10.83 -22.31
CA LEU A 424 19.38 -9.74 -21.48
C LEU A 424 19.22 -8.46 -22.29
N ILE A 425 18.01 -7.89 -22.30
CA ILE A 425 17.72 -6.57 -22.87
C ILE A 425 18.07 -5.49 -21.84
N ASP A 426 17.70 -5.68 -20.57
CA ASP A 426 18.01 -4.74 -19.48
C ASP A 426 18.53 -5.49 -18.24
N SER A 427 19.84 -5.42 -18.03
CA SER A 427 20.49 -6.02 -16.88
C SER A 427 20.31 -5.24 -15.58
N GLN A 428 19.86 -3.98 -15.62
CA GLN A 428 19.71 -3.15 -14.41
C GLN A 428 18.53 -3.55 -13.54
N ASN A 429 17.74 -4.55 -13.96
CA ASN A 429 16.73 -5.14 -13.08
C ASN A 429 17.27 -6.29 -12.25
N LEU A 430 18.47 -6.80 -12.56
CA LEU A 430 19.17 -7.79 -11.76
C LEU A 430 19.87 -7.10 -10.57
N PRO A 431 19.63 -7.54 -9.31
CA PRO A 431 20.18 -6.88 -8.12
C PRO A 431 21.70 -6.70 -8.14
N SER A 432 22.43 -7.68 -8.68
CA SER A 432 23.89 -7.66 -8.77
C SER A 432 24.42 -6.61 -9.76
N GLN A 433 23.64 -6.25 -10.79
CA GLN A 433 24.08 -5.39 -11.90
C GLN A 433 23.50 -3.97 -11.85
N GLN A 434 22.77 -3.63 -10.78
CA GLN A 434 22.20 -2.29 -10.58
C GLN A 434 23.28 -1.23 -10.33
N THR A 435 23.15 -0.08 -11.01
CA THR A 435 23.88 1.16 -10.68
C THR A 435 23.53 1.65 -9.28
N LEU A 436 24.37 2.49 -8.65
CA LEU A 436 24.09 3.02 -7.31
C LEU A 436 22.74 3.75 -7.24
N ALA A 437 22.42 4.57 -8.25
CA ALA A 437 21.15 5.28 -8.32
C ALA A 437 19.96 4.30 -8.40
N ARG A 438 20.07 3.25 -9.24
CA ARG A 438 19.05 2.21 -9.34
C ARG A 438 18.88 1.44 -8.02
N ARG A 439 19.98 1.09 -7.34
CA ARG A 439 19.94 0.42 -6.03
C ARG A 439 19.23 1.24 -4.96
N ILE A 440 19.58 2.52 -4.81
CA ILE A 440 18.91 3.43 -3.86
C ILE A 440 17.41 3.43 -4.12
N LEU A 441 17.04 3.47 -5.40
CA LEU A 441 15.66 3.52 -5.79
C LEU A 441 14.90 2.21 -5.52
N THR A 442 15.50 1.06 -5.87
CA THR A 442 14.94 -0.26 -5.57
C THR A 442 14.65 -0.37 -4.06
N TRP A 443 15.56 0.14 -3.22
CA TRP A 443 15.32 0.24 -1.78
C TRP A 443 14.19 1.20 -1.41
N CYS A 444 14.06 2.36 -2.05
CA CYS A 444 12.91 3.24 -1.81
C CYS A 444 11.57 2.53 -2.13
N LEU A 445 11.50 1.78 -3.24
CA LEU A 445 10.31 1.01 -3.63
C LEU A 445 10.05 -0.12 -2.63
N ALA A 446 11.07 -0.89 -2.29
CA ALA A 446 10.95 -1.98 -1.32
C ALA A 446 10.49 -1.47 0.06
N LEU A 447 11.09 -0.37 0.53
CA LEU A 447 10.72 0.28 1.79
C LEU A 447 9.29 0.83 1.79
N HIS A 448 8.79 1.29 0.65
CA HIS A 448 7.43 1.79 0.53
C HIS A 448 6.40 0.66 0.44
N PHE A 449 6.66 -0.36 -0.38
CA PHE A 449 5.77 -1.50 -0.57
C PHE A 449 5.86 -2.53 0.56
N GLY A 450 6.87 -2.46 1.42
CA GLY A 450 7.10 -3.50 2.43
C GLY A 450 7.46 -4.85 1.81
N SER A 451 8.10 -4.84 0.63
CA SER A 451 8.43 -6.05 -0.14
C SER A 451 9.73 -6.72 0.33
N PHE A 452 10.27 -6.28 1.46
CA PHE A 452 11.42 -6.86 2.15
C PHE A 452 10.93 -7.52 3.46
N GLY A 453 11.49 -8.66 3.86
CA GLY A 453 11.12 -9.31 5.14
C GLY A 453 9.87 -10.18 5.10
N GLY A 454 9.39 -10.52 3.90
CA GLY A 454 8.31 -11.48 3.70
C GLY A 454 6.98 -11.07 4.35
N GLU A 455 6.19 -12.06 4.71
CA GLU A 455 4.81 -11.88 5.20
C GLU A 455 4.76 -11.17 6.56
N PHE A 456 5.74 -11.41 7.44
CA PHE A 456 5.82 -10.74 8.73
C PHE A 456 5.92 -9.22 8.59
N VAL A 457 6.83 -8.73 7.75
CA VAL A 457 6.96 -7.29 7.50
C VAL A 457 5.72 -6.72 6.83
N ARG A 458 5.09 -7.47 5.92
CA ARG A 458 3.83 -7.09 5.28
C ARG A 458 2.72 -6.84 6.30
N TRP A 459 2.53 -7.73 7.27
CA TRP A 459 1.55 -7.55 8.36
C TRP A 459 1.96 -6.47 9.36
N LEU A 460 3.25 -6.30 9.63
CA LEU A 460 3.75 -5.18 10.42
C LEU A 460 3.42 -3.83 9.73
N TYR A 461 3.58 -3.75 8.41
CA TYR A 461 3.20 -2.59 7.61
C TYR A 461 1.69 -2.33 7.64
N VAL A 462 0.85 -3.36 7.67
CA VAL A 462 -0.60 -3.19 7.94
C VAL A 462 -0.82 -2.56 9.30
N ALA A 463 -0.19 -3.09 10.36
CA ALA A 463 -0.35 -2.56 11.71
C ALA A 463 0.10 -1.10 11.81
N LEU A 464 1.27 -0.78 11.25
CA LEU A 464 1.82 0.57 11.23
C LEU A 464 0.97 1.53 10.37
N GLY A 465 0.43 1.05 9.24
CA GLY A 465 -0.49 1.82 8.41
C GLY A 465 -1.81 2.15 9.12
N LEU A 466 -2.39 1.17 9.84
CA LEU A 466 -3.56 1.40 10.69
C LEU A 466 -3.25 2.30 11.89
N CYS A 467 -2.02 2.23 12.44
CA CYS A 467 -1.54 3.21 13.42
C CYS A 467 -1.52 4.62 12.83
N GLY A 468 -1.19 4.80 11.55
CA GLY A 468 -1.32 6.07 10.84
C GLY A 468 -2.75 6.63 10.86
N VAL A 469 -3.74 5.80 10.52
CA VAL A 469 -5.17 6.19 10.59
C VAL A 469 -5.56 6.59 12.02
N GLY A 470 -5.14 5.81 13.02
CA GLY A 470 -5.36 6.14 14.44
C GLY A 470 -4.63 7.41 14.89
N PHE A 471 -3.43 7.64 14.38
CA PHE A 471 -2.60 8.82 14.68
C PHE A 471 -3.29 10.10 14.20
N PHE A 472 -3.84 10.11 12.99
CA PHE A 472 -4.61 11.24 12.48
C PHE A 472 -5.93 11.43 13.22
N HIS A 473 -6.62 10.34 13.54
CA HIS A 473 -7.85 10.40 14.34
C HIS A 473 -7.58 11.02 15.73
N THR A 474 -6.54 10.57 16.43
CA THR A 474 -6.16 11.10 17.75
C THR A 474 -5.75 12.57 17.68
N ALA A 475 -5.06 13.00 16.62
CA ALA A 475 -4.73 14.42 16.38
C ALA A 475 -6.00 15.29 16.28
N ASN A 476 -6.98 14.85 15.48
CA ASN A 476 -8.27 15.53 15.33
C ASN A 476 -9.02 15.61 16.67
N GLN A 477 -9.08 14.50 17.43
CA GLN A 477 -9.72 14.50 18.75
C GLN A 477 -9.02 15.41 19.75
N LEU A 478 -7.69 15.49 19.73
CA LEU A 478 -6.92 16.39 20.58
C LEU A 478 -7.27 17.85 20.27
N TRP A 479 -7.33 18.21 18.98
CA TRP A 479 -7.71 19.56 18.57
C TRP A 479 -9.13 19.91 19.01
N LEU A 480 -10.11 19.04 18.75
CA LEU A 480 -11.51 19.24 19.15
C LEU A 480 -11.65 19.45 20.66
N ASN A 481 -11.03 18.59 21.47
CA ASN A 481 -11.10 18.69 22.93
C ASN A 481 -10.36 19.91 23.49
N THR A 482 -9.44 20.49 22.73
CA THR A 482 -8.71 21.71 23.12
C THR A 482 -9.51 22.98 22.78
N HIS A 483 -10.32 22.95 21.71
CA HIS A 483 -11.04 24.13 21.19
C HIS A 483 -12.53 24.16 21.54
N ARG A 484 -13.04 23.15 22.26
CA ARG A 484 -14.41 23.17 22.81
C ARG A 484 -14.55 24.22 23.92
N ARG A 485 -15.71 24.88 23.96
CA ARG A 485 -15.99 25.92 24.94
C ARG A 485 -16.44 25.30 26.25
N LYS A 486 -15.80 25.68 27.35
CA LYS A 486 -16.28 25.37 28.70
C LYS A 486 -17.26 26.46 29.13
N ILE A 487 -18.46 26.07 29.55
CA ILE A 487 -19.47 26.98 30.08
C ILE A 487 -19.54 26.78 31.60
N PRO A 488 -19.41 27.85 32.41
CA PRO A 488 -19.57 27.74 33.86
C PRO A 488 -20.91 27.09 34.22
N GLY A 489 -20.89 26.11 35.13
CA GLY A 489 -22.09 25.37 35.56
C GLY A 489 -22.49 24.17 34.69
N ARG A 490 -21.89 23.95 33.52
CA ARG A 490 -22.02 22.69 32.76
C ARG A 490 -20.82 21.78 32.95
N THR A 491 -21.08 20.51 33.20
CA THR A 491 -20.05 19.47 33.35
C THR A 491 -19.44 19.05 32.02
N THR A 492 -20.17 19.22 30.91
CA THR A 492 -19.72 18.84 29.56
C THR A 492 -19.34 20.07 28.71
N PRO A 493 -18.19 20.03 27.99
CA PRO A 493 -17.83 21.07 27.04
C PRO A 493 -18.84 21.15 25.88
N VAL A 494 -19.05 22.35 25.34
CA VAL A 494 -19.96 22.60 24.21
C VAL A 494 -19.17 22.83 22.93
N ASP A 495 -19.68 22.32 21.81
CA ASP A 495 -19.08 22.54 20.49
C ASP A 495 -19.28 24.01 20.04
N THR A 496 -18.21 24.62 19.55
CA THR A 496 -18.24 25.83 18.70
C THR A 496 -18.57 25.44 17.26
N PRO A 497 -18.96 26.39 16.37
CA PRO A 497 -19.17 26.09 14.95
C PRO A 497 -17.97 25.40 14.28
N ALA A 498 -16.74 25.84 14.58
CA ALA A 498 -15.52 25.25 14.04
C ALA A 498 -15.32 23.80 14.52
N THR A 499 -15.47 23.55 15.84
CA THR A 499 -15.35 22.18 16.38
C THR A 499 -16.49 21.27 15.95
N PHE A 500 -17.68 21.83 15.73
CA PHE A 500 -18.82 21.09 15.20
C PHE A 500 -18.49 20.61 13.78
N TRP A 501 -18.20 21.54 12.86
CA TRP A 501 -17.96 21.19 11.46
C TRP A 501 -16.72 20.33 11.27
N LEU A 502 -15.59 20.68 11.88
CA LEU A 502 -14.39 19.85 11.78
C LEU A 502 -14.64 18.43 12.28
N GLY A 503 -15.32 18.28 13.42
CA GLY A 503 -15.61 16.98 13.99
C GLY A 503 -16.61 16.15 13.18
N ARG A 504 -17.55 16.78 12.46
CA ARG A 504 -18.46 16.09 11.53
C ARG A 504 -17.76 15.71 10.24
N LEU A 505 -16.99 16.62 9.63
CA LEU A 505 -16.30 16.39 8.37
C LEU A 505 -15.20 15.33 8.52
N SER A 506 -14.30 15.48 9.51
CA SER A 506 -13.17 14.56 9.66
C SER A 506 -13.62 13.12 9.94
N GLU A 507 -14.64 12.97 10.78
CA GLU A 507 -15.11 11.65 11.17
C GLU A 507 -16.10 11.06 10.17
N GLY A 508 -16.98 11.89 9.62
CA GLY A 508 -17.93 11.49 8.57
C GLY A 508 -17.21 11.03 7.31
N THR A 509 -16.16 11.74 6.89
CA THR A 509 -15.33 11.32 5.74
C THR A 509 -14.61 10.01 6.03
N LEU A 510 -13.93 9.89 7.19
CA LEU A 510 -13.22 8.66 7.55
C LEU A 510 -14.16 7.42 7.59
N LEU A 511 -15.31 7.55 8.24
CA LEU A 511 -16.29 6.47 8.33
C LEU A 511 -16.99 6.20 6.99
N GLY A 512 -17.20 7.23 6.17
CA GLY A 512 -17.73 7.09 4.81
C GLY A 512 -16.77 6.34 3.89
N CYS A 513 -15.47 6.65 3.95
CA CYS A 513 -14.42 5.92 3.24
C CYS A 513 -14.35 4.46 3.69
N LEU A 514 -14.39 4.20 5.01
CA LEU A 514 -14.41 2.85 5.57
C LEU A 514 -15.62 2.05 5.07
N LEU A 515 -16.82 2.62 5.14
CA LEU A 515 -18.04 1.95 4.66
C LEU A 515 -17.95 1.69 3.15
N GLY A 516 -17.56 2.69 2.36
CA GLY A 516 -17.40 2.54 0.91
C GLY A 516 -16.41 1.42 0.56
N LEU A 517 -15.29 1.33 1.27
CA LEU A 517 -14.28 0.28 1.10
C LEU A 517 -14.83 -1.11 1.46
N CYS A 518 -15.54 -1.24 2.58
CA CYS A 518 -16.20 -2.50 2.95
C CYS A 518 -17.27 -2.89 1.93
N SER A 519 -18.04 -1.95 1.39
CA SER A 519 -19.10 -2.22 0.41
C SER A 519 -18.53 -2.72 -0.93
N ILE A 520 -17.48 -2.08 -1.47
CA ILE A 520 -16.87 -2.55 -2.72
C ILE A 520 -16.17 -3.91 -2.54
N MET A 521 -15.58 -4.16 -1.37
CA MET A 521 -14.98 -5.46 -1.05
C MET A 521 -16.04 -6.57 -0.96
N ALA A 522 -17.22 -6.27 -0.43
CA ALA A 522 -18.34 -7.22 -0.37
C ALA A 522 -18.82 -7.66 -1.76
N ILE A 523 -18.73 -6.78 -2.75
CA ILE A 523 -19.15 -7.07 -4.12
C ILE A 523 -18.04 -7.75 -4.92
N SER A 524 -16.75 -7.54 -4.58
CA SER A 524 -15.60 -8.05 -5.33
C SER A 524 -15.70 -9.53 -5.77
N PRO A 525 -16.07 -10.50 -4.90
CA PRO A 525 -16.17 -11.90 -5.31
C PRO A 525 -17.27 -12.14 -6.35
N LEU A 526 -18.35 -11.35 -6.32
CA LEU A 526 -19.48 -11.45 -7.26
C LEU A 526 -19.16 -10.88 -8.64
N MET A 527 -18.06 -10.13 -8.78
CA MET A 527 -17.60 -9.54 -10.04
C MET A 527 -16.59 -10.42 -10.76
N THR A 528 -16.24 -11.57 -10.19
CA THR A 528 -15.32 -12.52 -10.79
C THR A 528 -16.09 -13.66 -11.43
N ASP A 529 -15.71 -14.01 -12.65
CA ASP A 529 -16.36 -15.10 -13.38
C ASP A 529 -15.33 -15.96 -14.11
N LEU A 530 -15.64 -17.25 -14.24
CA LEU A 530 -14.85 -18.24 -14.97
C LEU A 530 -15.78 -19.02 -15.88
N ALA A 531 -15.90 -18.59 -17.13
CA ALA A 531 -16.82 -19.16 -18.10
C ALA A 531 -16.07 -20.05 -19.11
N PRO A 532 -16.57 -21.26 -19.45
CA PRO A 532 -15.98 -22.07 -20.52
C PRO A 532 -16.20 -21.39 -21.87
N ILE A 533 -15.19 -21.44 -22.74
CA ILE A 533 -15.27 -20.94 -24.13
C ILE A 533 -14.90 -22.05 -25.11
N THR A 534 -15.48 -22.02 -26.32
CA THR A 534 -15.27 -23.05 -27.34
C THR A 534 -14.09 -22.75 -28.25
N HIS A 535 -13.81 -21.47 -28.52
CA HIS A 535 -12.71 -21.06 -29.40
C HIS A 535 -12.11 -19.72 -28.98
N LEU A 536 -10.84 -19.47 -29.31
CA LEU A 536 -10.17 -18.17 -29.08
C LEU A 536 -10.85 -17.01 -29.83
N SER A 537 -11.70 -17.28 -30.83
CA SER A 537 -12.45 -16.23 -31.55
C SER A 537 -13.84 -15.95 -30.96
N SER A 538 -14.35 -16.78 -30.04
CA SER A 538 -15.68 -16.60 -29.43
C SER A 538 -15.66 -15.64 -28.23
N ILE A 539 -14.67 -14.76 -28.15
CA ILE A 539 -14.43 -13.89 -26.99
C ILE A 539 -15.38 -12.70 -27.03
N THR A 540 -16.09 -12.47 -25.92
CA THR A 540 -16.74 -11.19 -25.62
C THR A 540 -15.99 -10.54 -24.45
N PRO A 541 -15.13 -9.54 -24.69
CA PRO A 541 -14.41 -8.89 -23.60
C PRO A 541 -15.43 -8.15 -22.71
N PRO A 542 -15.41 -8.36 -21.38
CA PRO A 542 -16.27 -7.62 -20.47
C PRO A 542 -15.93 -6.13 -20.50
N ASP A 543 -16.95 -5.26 -20.42
CA ASP A 543 -16.75 -3.82 -20.31
C ASP A 543 -16.24 -3.44 -18.91
N MET A 544 -14.93 -3.60 -18.74
CA MET A 544 -14.23 -3.31 -17.49
C MET A 544 -14.22 -1.82 -17.16
N GLU A 545 -14.26 -0.94 -18.17
CA GLU A 545 -14.29 0.50 -17.96
C GLU A 545 -15.63 0.94 -17.37
N HIS A 546 -16.74 0.47 -17.92
CA HIS A 546 -18.06 0.70 -17.35
C HIS A 546 -18.17 0.15 -15.93
N THR A 547 -17.69 -1.07 -15.70
CA THR A 547 -17.68 -1.70 -14.38
C THR A 547 -16.89 -0.88 -13.36
N TYR A 548 -15.71 -0.40 -13.75
CA TYR A 548 -14.89 0.48 -12.90
C TYR A 548 -15.57 1.83 -12.62
N ARG A 549 -16.21 2.43 -13.62
CA ARG A 549 -16.99 3.67 -13.46
C ARG A 549 -18.12 3.50 -12.44
N LEU A 550 -18.82 2.36 -12.46
CA LEU A 550 -19.87 2.05 -11.50
C LEU A 550 -19.34 1.89 -10.08
N ILE A 551 -18.21 1.20 -9.89
CA ILE A 551 -17.55 1.10 -8.57
C ILE A 551 -17.18 2.49 -8.06
N ASN A 552 -16.56 3.29 -8.93
CA ASN A 552 -16.12 4.65 -8.60
C ASN A 552 -17.30 5.52 -8.14
N LEU A 553 -18.40 5.51 -8.90
CA LEU A 553 -19.62 6.24 -8.57
C LEU A 553 -20.25 5.74 -7.27
N SER A 554 -20.30 4.41 -7.08
CA SER A 554 -20.89 3.79 -5.89
C SER A 554 -20.09 4.14 -4.63
N TYR A 555 -18.76 4.06 -4.68
CA TYR A 555 -17.88 4.41 -3.57
C TYR A 555 -18.05 5.87 -3.16
N TYR A 556 -17.97 6.80 -4.11
CA TYR A 556 -18.12 8.24 -3.81
C TYR A 556 -19.55 8.60 -3.40
N GLY A 557 -20.56 7.93 -3.96
CA GLY A 557 -21.95 8.06 -3.55
C GLY A 557 -22.17 7.65 -2.09
N ILE A 558 -21.64 6.49 -1.68
CA ILE A 558 -21.71 6.02 -0.28
C ILE A 558 -20.97 7.00 0.65
N MET A 559 -19.79 7.48 0.26
CA MET A 559 -19.02 8.44 1.04
C MET A 559 -19.79 9.75 1.22
N ALA A 560 -20.34 10.31 0.14
CA ALA A 560 -21.10 11.56 0.16
C ALA A 560 -22.41 11.43 0.97
N LEU A 561 -23.12 10.32 0.80
CA LEU A 561 -24.33 10.02 1.58
C LEU A 561 -24.01 9.89 3.06
N THR A 562 -22.97 9.14 3.40
CA THR A 562 -22.52 8.96 4.78
C THR A 562 -22.14 10.29 5.40
N LEU A 563 -21.36 11.12 4.70
CA LEU A 563 -20.98 12.45 5.16
C LEU A 563 -22.20 13.35 5.39
N THR A 564 -23.17 13.33 4.46
CA THR A 564 -24.41 14.11 4.57
C THR A 564 -25.23 13.68 5.78
N ILE A 565 -25.45 12.38 5.95
CA ILE A 565 -26.10 11.80 7.14
C ILE A 565 -25.35 12.22 8.40
N TYR A 566 -24.02 12.15 8.38
CA TYR A 566 -23.19 12.53 9.51
C TYR A 566 -23.28 14.02 9.83
N CYS A 567 -23.57 14.89 8.87
CA CYS A 567 -23.78 16.32 9.12
C CYS A 567 -25.18 16.62 9.69
N LEU A 568 -26.21 15.84 9.32
CA LEU A 568 -27.61 16.10 9.66
C LEU A 568 -28.09 15.41 10.94
N LEU A 569 -27.61 14.20 11.23
CA LEU A 569 -28.16 13.34 12.27
C LEU A 569 -27.29 13.28 13.55
N PRO A 570 -27.79 12.74 14.68
CA PRO A 570 -27.01 12.61 15.90
C PRO A 570 -25.78 11.71 15.74
N LYS A 571 -24.61 12.25 16.09
CA LYS A 571 -23.29 11.63 15.88
C LYS A 571 -23.19 10.16 16.30
N HIS A 572 -23.72 9.81 17.46
CA HIS A 572 -23.63 8.45 17.99
C HIS A 572 -24.48 7.45 17.19
N ILE A 573 -25.67 7.86 16.74
CA ILE A 573 -26.52 7.00 15.90
C ILE A 573 -25.80 6.76 14.57
N CYS A 574 -25.35 7.84 13.90
CA CYS A 574 -24.63 7.74 12.63
C CYS A 574 -23.40 6.83 12.74
N ARG A 575 -22.56 7.05 13.75
CA ARG A 575 -21.36 6.22 13.97
C ARG A 575 -21.73 4.75 14.18
N GLY A 576 -22.71 4.46 15.04
CA GLY A 576 -23.13 3.08 15.30
C GLY A 576 -23.64 2.38 14.04
N THR A 577 -24.51 3.06 13.28
CA THR A 577 -25.09 2.54 12.05
C THR A 577 -24.04 2.31 10.96
N VAL A 578 -23.14 3.27 10.74
CA VAL A 578 -22.09 3.14 9.73
C VAL A 578 -21.13 1.98 10.06
N LEU A 579 -20.74 1.84 11.33
CA LEU A 579 -19.91 0.71 11.77
C LEU A 579 -20.64 -0.63 11.59
N ALA A 580 -21.93 -0.71 11.90
CA ALA A 580 -22.72 -1.93 11.72
C ALA A 580 -22.87 -2.30 10.24
N LEU A 581 -23.12 -1.33 9.36
CA LEU A 581 -23.19 -1.54 7.91
C LEU A 581 -21.85 -2.00 7.34
N ALA A 582 -20.74 -1.38 7.76
CA ALA A 582 -19.41 -1.79 7.33
C ALA A 582 -19.09 -3.22 7.79
N ALA A 583 -19.45 -3.56 9.03
CA ALA A 583 -19.31 -4.92 9.56
C ALA A 583 -20.14 -5.94 8.77
N LEU A 584 -21.39 -5.59 8.44
CA LEU A 584 -22.28 -6.43 7.63
C LEU A 584 -21.68 -6.69 6.23
N CYS A 585 -21.19 -5.64 5.55
CA CYS A 585 -20.53 -5.77 4.26
C CYS A 585 -19.33 -6.72 4.33
N LEU A 586 -18.44 -6.52 5.33
CA LEU A 586 -17.23 -7.33 5.43
C LEU A 586 -17.52 -8.78 5.83
N SER A 587 -18.48 -9.02 6.74
CA SER A 587 -18.98 -10.36 7.06
C SER A 587 -19.62 -11.04 5.85
N GLY A 588 -20.39 -10.31 5.05
CA GLY A 588 -20.96 -10.81 3.80
C GLY A 588 -19.88 -11.24 2.81
N ALA A 589 -18.84 -10.41 2.64
CA ALA A 589 -17.69 -10.70 1.78
C ALA A 589 -17.00 -12.02 2.17
N VAL A 590 -16.67 -12.16 3.46
CA VAL A 590 -16.06 -13.38 4.03
C VAL A 590 -16.97 -14.59 3.83
N THR A 591 -18.28 -14.44 4.04
CA THR A 591 -19.26 -15.53 3.86
C THR A 591 -19.31 -15.99 2.41
N ILE A 592 -19.34 -15.07 1.44
CA ILE A 592 -19.35 -15.41 0.00
C ILE A 592 -18.07 -16.16 -0.38
N VAL A 593 -16.90 -15.68 0.06
CA VAL A 593 -15.61 -16.32 -0.23
C VAL A 593 -15.52 -17.72 0.38
N ALA A 594 -16.02 -17.89 1.61
CA ALA A 594 -16.11 -19.18 2.27
C ALA A 594 -17.03 -20.16 1.52
N LEU A 595 -18.21 -19.70 1.10
CA LEU A 595 -19.15 -20.50 0.30
C LEU A 595 -18.59 -20.90 -1.07
N ARG A 596 -17.74 -20.06 -1.67
CA ARG A 596 -17.04 -20.39 -2.93
C ARG A 596 -15.81 -21.27 -2.73
N HIS A 597 -15.45 -21.64 -1.50
CA HIS A 597 -14.22 -22.36 -1.14
C HIS A 597 -12.92 -21.67 -1.62
N THR A 598 -12.99 -20.35 -1.83
CA THR A 598 -11.87 -19.53 -2.34
C THR A 598 -10.95 -19.04 -1.21
N ALA A 599 -11.43 -19.09 0.04
CA ALA A 599 -10.69 -18.67 1.23
C ALA A 599 -9.38 -19.44 1.46
N LEU A 600 -9.28 -20.69 0.99
CA LEU A 600 -8.19 -21.61 1.28
C LEU A 600 -7.29 -21.90 0.05
N GLN A 601 -7.39 -21.09 -1.01
CA GLN A 601 -6.58 -21.28 -2.21
C GLN A 601 -5.08 -21.01 -1.98
N SER A 602 -4.73 -20.15 -1.03
CA SER A 602 -3.35 -19.89 -0.62
C SER A 602 -3.27 -19.57 0.89
N PRO A 603 -2.09 -19.72 1.52
CA PRO A 603 -1.91 -19.30 2.92
C PRO A 603 -2.33 -17.85 3.15
N LEU A 604 -1.91 -16.93 2.27
CA LEU A 604 -2.29 -15.52 2.33
C LEU A 604 -3.80 -15.27 2.15
N SER A 605 -4.51 -16.06 1.33
CA SER A 605 -5.97 -15.93 1.23
C SER A 605 -6.66 -16.34 2.54
N ALA A 606 -6.12 -17.35 3.23
CA ALA A 606 -6.64 -17.78 4.53
C ALA A 606 -6.38 -16.70 5.59
N GLU A 607 -5.18 -16.13 5.62
CA GLU A 607 -4.83 -15.03 6.53
C GLU A 607 -5.69 -13.79 6.29
N LEU A 608 -5.95 -13.41 5.03
CA LEU A 608 -6.86 -12.31 4.69
C LEU A 608 -8.29 -12.58 5.18
N THR A 609 -8.76 -13.81 5.04
CA THR A 609 -10.09 -14.21 5.54
C THR A 609 -10.19 -14.06 7.05
N ILE A 610 -9.16 -14.47 7.79
CA ILE A 610 -9.06 -14.28 9.25
C ILE A 610 -9.02 -12.79 9.58
N ALA A 611 -8.16 -12.02 8.91
CA ALA A 611 -8.01 -10.59 9.15
C ALA A 611 -9.32 -9.81 8.92
N PHE A 612 -10.05 -10.11 7.85
CA PHE A 612 -11.35 -9.50 7.57
C PHE A 612 -12.43 -9.94 8.56
N SER A 613 -12.38 -11.19 9.03
CA SER A 613 -13.28 -11.66 10.09
C SER A 613 -13.04 -10.91 11.41
N VAL A 614 -11.77 -10.75 11.80
CA VAL A 614 -11.38 -9.99 12.99
C VAL A 614 -11.76 -8.52 12.85
N ALA A 615 -11.49 -7.91 11.69
CA ALA A 615 -11.89 -6.53 11.41
C ALA A 615 -13.41 -6.35 11.50
N SER A 616 -14.20 -7.27 10.93
CA SER A 616 -15.66 -7.25 11.04
C SER A 616 -16.12 -7.34 12.50
N LEU A 617 -15.52 -8.23 13.30
CA LEU A 617 -15.82 -8.35 14.73
C LEU A 617 -15.55 -7.04 15.48
N ILE A 618 -14.40 -6.39 15.21
CA ILE A 618 -14.06 -5.10 15.81
C ILE A 618 -15.10 -4.03 15.44
N LEU A 619 -15.55 -3.99 14.18
CA LEU A 619 -16.58 -3.07 13.72
C LEU A 619 -17.93 -3.33 14.42
N TRP A 620 -18.33 -4.59 14.58
CA TRP A 620 -19.53 -4.97 15.35
C TRP A 620 -19.45 -4.53 16.81
N VAL A 621 -18.31 -4.79 17.47
CA VAL A 621 -18.07 -4.35 18.86
C VAL A 621 -18.14 -2.82 18.96
N GLY A 622 -17.52 -2.11 18.01
CA GLY A 622 -17.57 -0.66 17.93
C GLY A 622 -18.98 -0.11 17.72
N ALA A 623 -19.77 -0.74 16.85
CA ALA A 623 -21.17 -0.40 16.62
C ALA A 623 -22.01 -0.57 17.90
N LEU A 624 -21.92 -1.75 18.53
CA LEU A 624 -22.66 -2.08 19.75
C LEU A 624 -22.27 -1.15 20.90
N HIS A 625 -20.98 -0.87 21.08
CA HIS A 625 -20.51 0.09 22.07
C HIS A 625 -21.12 1.48 21.81
N THR A 626 -21.14 1.93 20.56
CA THR A 626 -21.66 3.25 20.22
C THR A 626 -23.16 3.34 20.48
N PHE A 627 -23.94 2.31 20.13
CA PHE A 627 -25.37 2.26 20.43
C PHE A 627 -25.66 2.23 21.93
N ARG A 628 -24.88 1.48 22.72
CA ARG A 628 -24.99 1.46 24.19
C ARG A 628 -24.74 2.85 24.81
N LEU A 629 -23.73 3.57 24.32
CA LEU A 629 -23.46 4.95 24.77
C LEU A 629 -24.59 5.90 24.41
N TRP A 630 -25.13 5.78 23.19
CA TRP A 630 -26.26 6.59 22.76
C TRP A 630 -27.49 6.35 23.65
N ARG A 631 -27.85 5.09 23.90
CA ARG A 631 -28.96 4.70 24.78
C ARG A 631 -28.83 5.28 26.19
N ARG A 632 -27.63 5.27 26.75
CA ARG A 632 -27.37 5.79 28.11
C ARG A 632 -27.48 7.31 28.22
N ASN A 633 -27.06 8.02 27.17
CA ASN A 633 -26.83 9.47 27.21
C ASN A 633 -27.92 10.30 26.50
N SER A 634 -28.76 9.70 25.66
CA SER A 634 -29.84 10.38 24.93
C SER A 634 -31.18 10.24 25.68
N PRO A 635 -31.94 11.32 25.90
CA PRO A 635 -33.30 11.23 26.44
C PRO A 635 -34.27 10.51 25.48
N VAL A 636 -33.98 10.47 24.18
CA VAL A 636 -34.74 9.70 23.18
C VAL A 636 -34.37 8.21 23.20
N GLY A 637 -33.21 7.86 23.78
CA GLY A 637 -32.72 6.48 23.85
C GLY A 637 -32.98 5.78 25.19
N ARG A 638 -33.27 6.52 26.25
CA ARG A 638 -33.78 5.98 27.52
C ARG A 638 -35.26 5.69 27.38
#